data_AF-A0A5B8CGK6-F1
#
_entry.id   AF-A0A5B8CGK6-F1
#
_cell.length_a   1.000
_cell.length_b   1.000
_cell.length_c   1.000
_cell.angle_alpha   90.00
_cell.angle_beta   90.00
_cell.angle_gamma   90.00
#
_symmetry.space_group_name_H-M   'P 1'
#
loop_
_entity.id
_entity.type
_entity.pdbx_description
1 polymer ?
#
loop_
_entity_poly.entity_id
_entity_poly.type
_entity_poly.pdbx_seq_one_letter_code
_entity_poly.pdbx_strand_id
1 'polypeptide(L)'
;MVRHFRRGGVQRMSGPFSNDIISMIISLHNFVERYTGDAAVGEDANYLVNNAGVVNNSLHYESGRGSYLPSNAATSESQVLLALGYIRAYEATGIPVFKERAIKFTDAYLENYFPAYSLPISVGEWRHHWVINGKYPFKVLGPVDTRDYQQSGSFDLVVNFEDGIGFIPHGAPNFGEQTARVYFAYGPVESGKLLWKNVFADLLPDTGEKYAVDYFIDSRLMKMDANGVELGIQAGETAGKIKLVDSFTGQLKVVSAARTGATIARNAGFDAWPMWRKLGYGECASAMDVELWHIELFKAMYDNTGDTDYLRAFNSAAYSLDAATTLEPETHYFKRNLTTSKPFKHGISYYSLSNTTRTAYVGVDRGYSTIMKYAETGSDVAELEIAQTGVFNRVTPETVLNCEMLLNSPNTFCDLTITVSPELGAEPQTFSQVLLADDSLSSVPLREFKLKSFYRKKKLDGSSYLTIDQAALLPNSGAVATKKMGYVDDRLVGYASISLPSPEAYCVIGFWNASPASIGLDALTYRVISGRCAITIQDADGWIWGKELAAATGAWGQYTLAAGDLTPWPYQNNTGRTPSTFPTGTSFNSFSLAPIPETGPASLDIYCYGDEPTTFDLPEAMLTEMKIKMKTGSAITARFGDIYVSNNLPIAYKYSPGVVPFTTDKAGKEGTKFWRGTPYVAYQYPSVWAMLGKLDHASQVLDFYRDSQDDYEAKSGLRGPFSQVYIWPKWDNIAYGQAEGFSATGPDPNTYWGGFQARSFNGAASLLLQMQRDGNAIPAALYEVVDDYAAFLVQFLRDNVNKPPTLFAQDGSSLPIASYDEPHIAALHINALSALIEAGHSTADIVEARERSLSYLHALFCKSGDMKGSFSPSPSTRMFYGFWVGEIIRALSSCITVEDQKLRAQPSTVAAPDEMEFEEETFVTLETGEVLAFDKPVVMPPIEMEFADQVVLTTEAGDALAFE
;
A
#
# COMPACT_ATOMS: atom_id res chain seq x y z
N MET A 1 -15.22 4.70 -50.14
CA MET A 1 -13.99 5.53 -50.17
C MET A 1 -12.74 4.64 -50.04
N VAL A 2 -12.62 3.56 -50.83
CA VAL A 2 -11.68 2.42 -50.61
C VAL A 2 -10.75 2.15 -51.82
N ARG A 3 -10.63 3.07 -52.78
CA ARG A 3 -9.91 2.78 -54.03
C ARG A 3 -8.67 3.61 -54.36
N HIS A 4 -8.25 4.59 -53.55
CA HIS A 4 -7.20 5.53 -53.98
C HIS A 4 -6.02 5.77 -53.02
N PHE A 5 -5.75 4.88 -52.05
CA PHE A 5 -4.54 4.95 -51.20
C PHE A 5 -3.47 3.93 -51.60
N ARG A 6 -3.16 3.83 -52.90
CA ARG A 6 -2.00 3.08 -53.41
C ARG A 6 -1.11 4.03 -54.20
N ARG A 7 -0.22 4.75 -53.53
CA ARG A 7 1.00 5.36 -54.07
C ARG A 7 1.83 5.87 -52.89
N GLY A 8 3.06 5.38 -52.72
CA GLY A 8 3.99 5.84 -51.70
C GLY A 8 4.81 4.73 -51.03
N GLY A 9 4.27 4.06 -50.01
CA GLY A 9 5.06 3.19 -49.12
C GLY A 9 4.63 1.71 -49.00
N VAL A 10 3.61 1.26 -49.74
CA VAL A 10 2.94 -0.04 -49.49
C VAL A 10 3.51 -1.20 -50.33
N GLN A 11 4.61 -1.01 -51.07
CA GLN A 11 5.06 -2.00 -52.06
C GLN A 11 5.74 -3.26 -51.50
N ARG A 12 5.95 -3.39 -50.17
CA ARG A 12 6.59 -4.57 -49.55
C ARG A 12 5.73 -5.41 -48.60
N MET A 13 4.45 -5.07 -48.39
CA MET A 13 3.57 -5.74 -47.39
C MET A 13 2.61 -6.82 -47.96
N SER A 14 2.93 -7.50 -49.06
CA SER A 14 1.94 -8.30 -49.81
C SER A 14 1.93 -9.81 -49.49
N GLY A 15 1.47 -10.19 -48.28
CA GLY A 15 1.08 -11.57 -47.93
C GLY A 15 -0.42 -11.68 -47.61
N PRO A 16 -1.13 -12.78 -47.96
CA PRO A 16 -2.56 -12.95 -47.67
C PRO A 16 -2.90 -12.79 -46.17
N PHE A 17 -2.07 -13.35 -45.30
CA PHE A 17 -2.24 -13.28 -43.84
C PHE A 17 -2.07 -11.87 -43.27
N SER A 18 -1.04 -11.12 -43.71
CA SER A 18 -0.84 -9.72 -43.31
C SER A 18 -2.01 -8.83 -43.73
N ASN A 19 -2.60 -9.09 -44.92
CA ASN A 19 -3.79 -8.37 -45.37
C ASN A 19 -5.02 -8.64 -44.48
N ASP A 20 -5.20 -9.87 -44.01
CA ASP A 20 -6.29 -10.23 -43.09
C ASP A 20 -6.13 -9.55 -41.72
N ILE A 21 -4.91 -9.49 -41.18
CA ILE A 21 -4.62 -8.81 -39.91
C ILE A 21 -4.85 -7.29 -40.02
N ILE A 22 -4.34 -6.66 -41.09
CA ILE A 22 -4.57 -5.22 -41.33
C ILE A 22 -6.08 -4.93 -41.41
N SER A 23 -6.85 -5.80 -42.08
CA SER A 23 -8.31 -5.69 -42.16
C SER A 23 -8.98 -5.78 -40.78
N MET A 24 -8.49 -6.62 -39.88
CA MET A 24 -8.99 -6.70 -38.50
C MET A 24 -8.68 -5.43 -37.70
N ILE A 25 -7.46 -4.88 -37.79
CA ILE A 25 -7.09 -3.61 -37.13
C ILE A 25 -7.99 -2.47 -37.63
N ILE A 26 -8.16 -2.35 -38.96
CA ILE A 26 -9.04 -1.33 -39.55
C ILE A 26 -10.49 -1.53 -39.10
N SER A 27 -10.96 -2.78 -38.99
CA SER A 27 -12.32 -3.08 -38.52
C SER A 27 -12.52 -2.68 -37.06
N LEU A 28 -11.53 -2.90 -36.20
CA LEU A 28 -11.55 -2.50 -34.80
C LEU A 28 -11.49 -0.97 -34.66
N HIS A 29 -10.65 -0.29 -35.45
CA HIS A 29 -10.66 1.17 -35.52
C HIS A 29 -12.04 1.71 -35.90
N ASN A 30 -12.65 1.18 -36.96
CA ASN A 30 -14.00 1.58 -37.36
C ASN A 30 -15.06 1.29 -36.28
N PHE A 31 -14.89 0.23 -35.48
CA PHE A 31 -15.75 -0.03 -34.33
C PHE A 31 -15.58 1.06 -33.27
N VAL A 32 -14.35 1.43 -32.92
CA VAL A 32 -14.07 2.52 -31.97
C VAL A 32 -14.70 3.84 -32.43
N GLU A 33 -14.55 4.19 -33.71
CA GLU A 33 -15.16 5.42 -34.27
C GLU A 33 -16.69 5.41 -34.17
N ARG A 34 -17.34 4.25 -34.43
CA ARG A 34 -18.81 4.13 -34.29
C ARG A 34 -19.29 4.29 -32.85
N TYR A 35 -18.49 3.85 -31.88
CA TYR A 35 -18.77 3.99 -30.46
C TYR A 35 -18.05 5.16 -29.81
N THR A 36 -17.69 6.17 -30.61
CA THR A 36 -17.21 7.46 -30.11
C THR A 36 -18.36 8.46 -30.02
N GLY A 37 -18.57 9.04 -28.85
CA GLY A 37 -19.59 10.06 -28.65
C GLY A 37 -19.79 10.45 -27.19
N ASP A 38 -20.59 11.49 -26.99
CA ASP A 38 -20.85 12.07 -25.67
C ASP A 38 -22.22 11.63 -25.15
N ALA A 39 -22.26 10.83 -24.09
CA ALA A 39 -23.51 10.45 -23.44
C ALA A 39 -24.17 11.65 -22.75
N ALA A 40 -25.46 11.91 -23.01
CA ALA A 40 -26.22 12.89 -22.23
C ALA A 40 -26.59 12.33 -20.84
N VAL A 41 -26.95 13.21 -19.91
CA VAL A 41 -27.36 12.80 -18.56
C VAL A 41 -28.61 11.93 -18.64
N GLY A 42 -28.54 10.72 -18.09
CA GLY A 42 -29.65 9.76 -18.09
C GLY A 42 -29.82 9.00 -19.40
N GLU A 43 -28.96 9.22 -20.40
CA GLU A 43 -28.89 8.36 -21.57
C GLU A 43 -27.98 7.16 -21.26
N ASP A 44 -28.51 5.95 -21.49
CA ASP A 44 -27.71 4.72 -21.53
C ASP A 44 -27.00 4.59 -22.89
N ALA A 45 -26.34 5.69 -23.31
CA ALA A 45 -25.55 5.72 -24.51
C ALA A 45 -24.24 4.96 -24.24
N ASN A 46 -24.17 3.76 -24.82
CA ASN A 46 -23.02 2.88 -24.72
C ASN A 46 -21.90 3.44 -25.62
N TYR A 47 -21.19 4.47 -25.18
CA TYR A 47 -20.00 4.98 -25.86
C TYR A 47 -18.72 4.43 -25.21
N LEU A 48 -17.80 3.96 -26.05
CA LEU A 48 -16.49 3.48 -25.62
C LEU A 48 -15.50 4.62 -25.42
N VAL A 49 -15.55 5.62 -26.29
CA VAL A 49 -14.67 6.80 -26.27
C VAL A 49 -15.55 8.03 -26.35
N ASN A 50 -15.23 9.09 -25.62
CA ASN A 50 -15.95 10.35 -25.74
C ASN A 50 -15.35 11.29 -26.79
N ASN A 51 -16.01 12.40 -27.10
CA ASN A 51 -15.53 13.27 -28.19
C ASN A 51 -14.15 13.88 -27.91
N ALA A 52 -13.80 14.07 -26.63
CA ALA A 52 -12.49 14.54 -26.19
C ALA A 52 -11.38 13.48 -26.31
N GLY A 53 -11.71 12.24 -26.67
CA GLY A 53 -10.74 11.15 -26.79
C GLY A 53 -10.47 10.39 -25.49
N VAL A 54 -11.30 10.57 -24.46
CA VAL A 54 -11.21 9.80 -23.21
C VAL A 54 -11.93 8.46 -23.37
N VAL A 55 -11.25 7.36 -23.04
CA VAL A 55 -11.80 6.00 -23.13
C VAL A 55 -12.46 5.57 -21.81
N ASN A 56 -13.69 5.09 -21.91
CA ASN A 56 -14.43 4.54 -20.78
C ASN A 56 -13.94 3.13 -20.43
N ASN A 57 -14.03 2.76 -19.15
CA ASN A 57 -13.64 1.43 -18.69
C ASN A 57 -14.35 0.30 -19.46
N SER A 58 -15.65 0.47 -19.71
CA SER A 58 -16.48 -0.50 -20.41
C SER A 58 -17.53 0.16 -21.31
N LEU A 59 -17.79 -0.51 -22.44
CA LEU A 59 -18.87 -0.18 -23.36
C LEU A 59 -20.22 -0.52 -22.74
N HIS A 60 -20.34 -1.76 -22.25
CA HIS A 60 -21.52 -2.30 -21.59
C HIS A 60 -21.72 -1.69 -20.19
N TYR A 61 -22.94 -1.79 -19.67
CA TYR A 61 -23.20 -1.49 -18.27
C TYR A 61 -22.53 -2.54 -17.39
N GLU A 62 -21.72 -2.07 -16.45
CA GLU A 62 -21.11 -2.89 -15.43
C GLU A 62 -21.43 -2.24 -14.07
N SER A 63 -21.91 -3.05 -13.13
CA SER A 63 -21.93 -2.70 -11.70
C SER A 63 -20.48 -2.74 -11.18
N GLY A 64 -19.61 -1.88 -11.73
CA GLY A 64 -18.16 -2.07 -11.84
C GLY A 64 -17.44 -2.49 -10.56
N ARG A 65 -16.54 -3.48 -10.60
CA ARG A 65 -15.78 -4.01 -9.43
C ARG A 65 -16.56 -4.00 -8.10
N GLY A 66 -17.82 -4.48 -8.07
CA GLY A 66 -18.67 -4.41 -6.86
C GLY A 66 -19.16 -3.00 -6.50
N SER A 67 -19.45 -2.17 -7.51
CA SER A 67 -19.67 -0.73 -7.38
C SER A 67 -18.50 0.06 -6.74
N TYR A 68 -17.25 -0.45 -6.80
CA TYR A 68 -16.09 0.32 -6.36
C TYR A 68 -15.86 1.54 -7.26
N LEU A 69 -16.13 1.42 -8.56
CA LEU A 69 -16.16 2.51 -9.52
C LEU A 69 -17.56 2.69 -10.11
N PRO A 70 -17.97 3.93 -10.44
CA PRO A 70 -19.17 4.15 -11.24
C PRO A 70 -18.96 3.62 -12.67
N SER A 71 -20.03 3.22 -13.35
CA SER A 71 -20.01 2.78 -14.76
C SER A 71 -19.56 3.88 -15.75
N ASN A 72 -19.42 5.11 -15.26
CA ASN A 72 -18.92 6.27 -15.98
C ASN A 72 -17.40 6.44 -15.87
N ALA A 73 -16.70 5.58 -15.13
CA ALA A 73 -15.27 5.69 -14.91
C ALA A 73 -14.45 5.47 -16.20
N ALA A 74 -13.40 6.26 -16.34
CA ALA A 74 -12.37 6.15 -17.36
C ALA A 74 -11.02 6.05 -16.65
N THR A 75 -10.31 4.94 -16.84
CA THR A 75 -9.03 4.67 -16.16
C THR A 75 -7.84 5.10 -17.00
N SER A 76 -6.76 5.52 -16.36
CA SER A 76 -5.52 5.91 -17.05
C SER A 76 -4.89 4.74 -17.79
N GLU A 77 -5.00 3.54 -17.23
CA GLU A 77 -4.62 2.28 -17.86
C GLU A 77 -5.25 2.12 -19.25
N SER A 78 -6.57 2.25 -19.35
CA SER A 78 -7.28 2.12 -20.62
C SER A 78 -6.81 3.18 -21.62
N GLN A 79 -6.59 4.41 -21.15
CA GLN A 79 -6.17 5.53 -21.99
C GLN A 79 -4.77 5.34 -22.57
N VAL A 80 -3.80 4.96 -21.72
CA VAL A 80 -2.40 4.76 -22.13
C VAL A 80 -2.29 3.56 -23.09
N LEU A 81 -2.97 2.45 -22.79
CA LEU A 81 -2.97 1.27 -23.66
C LEU A 81 -3.63 1.56 -25.02
N LEU A 82 -4.72 2.34 -25.04
CA LEU A 82 -5.35 2.78 -26.29
C LEU A 82 -4.37 3.57 -27.17
N ALA A 83 -3.72 4.58 -26.61
CA ALA A 83 -2.75 5.40 -27.33
C ALA A 83 -1.55 4.57 -27.83
N LEU A 84 -1.02 3.68 -26.98
CA LEU A 84 0.03 2.73 -27.35
C LEU A 84 -0.39 1.82 -28.50
N GLY A 85 -1.60 1.26 -28.48
CA GLY A 85 -2.11 0.44 -29.57
C GLY A 85 -2.09 1.17 -30.91
N TYR A 86 -2.60 2.39 -30.95
CA TYR A 86 -2.63 3.18 -32.17
C TYR A 86 -1.24 3.57 -32.69
N ILE A 87 -0.29 3.92 -31.82
CA ILE A 87 1.07 4.24 -32.30
C ILE A 87 1.80 2.99 -32.80
N ARG A 88 1.63 1.83 -32.15
CA ARG A 88 2.19 0.55 -32.64
C ARG A 88 1.56 0.12 -33.97
N ALA A 89 0.27 0.39 -34.18
CA ALA A 89 -0.37 0.14 -35.48
C ALA A 89 0.19 1.03 -36.58
N TYR A 90 0.50 2.30 -36.28
CA TYR A 90 1.18 3.17 -37.23
C TYR A 90 2.58 2.66 -37.56
N GLU A 91 3.38 2.30 -36.56
CA GLU A 91 4.72 1.74 -36.77
C GLU A 91 4.70 0.48 -37.65
N ALA A 92 3.71 -0.40 -37.45
CA ALA A 92 3.59 -1.65 -38.20
C ALA A 92 3.03 -1.49 -39.62
N THR A 93 2.25 -0.44 -39.90
CA THR A 93 1.48 -0.33 -41.16
C THR A 93 1.77 0.91 -42.00
N GLY A 94 2.33 1.96 -41.39
CA GLY A 94 2.50 3.28 -41.98
C GLY A 94 1.18 4.03 -42.27
N ILE A 95 0.02 3.57 -41.80
CA ILE A 95 -1.27 4.18 -42.12
C ILE A 95 -1.48 5.45 -41.27
N PRO A 96 -1.58 6.66 -41.86
CA PRO A 96 -1.57 7.93 -41.13
C PRO A 96 -2.66 8.11 -40.07
N VAL A 97 -3.88 7.59 -40.31
CA VAL A 97 -5.00 7.72 -39.37
C VAL A 97 -4.69 7.14 -38.00
N PHE A 98 -3.82 6.13 -37.93
CA PHE A 98 -3.43 5.54 -36.65
C PHE A 98 -2.53 6.48 -35.85
N LYS A 99 -1.61 7.19 -36.50
CA LYS A 99 -0.78 8.24 -35.87
C LYS A 99 -1.64 9.40 -35.40
N GLU A 100 -2.58 9.86 -36.23
CA GLU A 100 -3.53 10.93 -35.86
C GLU A 100 -4.34 10.57 -34.62
N ARG A 101 -4.79 9.31 -34.51
CA ARG A 101 -5.51 8.81 -33.35
C ARG A 101 -4.62 8.62 -32.13
N ALA A 102 -3.38 8.16 -32.29
CA ALA A 102 -2.41 8.10 -31.22
C ALA A 102 -2.14 9.49 -30.59
N ILE A 103 -1.98 10.53 -31.43
CA ILE A 103 -1.85 11.92 -30.98
C ILE A 103 -3.10 12.34 -30.19
N LYS A 104 -4.30 12.17 -30.76
CA LYS A 104 -5.55 12.51 -30.09
C LYS A 104 -5.68 11.87 -28.71
N PHE A 105 -5.37 10.58 -28.58
CA PHE A 105 -5.53 9.85 -27.32
C PHE A 105 -4.44 10.18 -26.30
N THR A 106 -3.21 10.45 -26.76
CA THR A 106 -2.14 10.96 -25.88
C THR A 106 -2.47 12.35 -25.36
N ASP A 107 -2.95 13.26 -26.21
CA ASP A 107 -3.28 14.63 -25.79
C ASP A 107 -4.46 14.63 -24.80
N ALA A 108 -5.47 13.78 -25.03
CA ALA A 108 -6.56 13.58 -24.09
C ALA A 108 -6.08 13.04 -22.73
N TYR A 109 -5.06 12.19 -22.71
CA TYR A 109 -4.44 11.71 -21.48
C TYR A 109 -3.78 12.87 -20.72
N LEU A 110 -2.95 13.65 -21.42
CA LEU A 110 -2.23 14.79 -20.84
C LEU A 110 -3.16 15.87 -20.29
N GLU A 111 -4.25 16.16 -21.00
CA GLU A 111 -5.21 17.20 -20.60
C GLU A 111 -6.04 16.81 -19.36
N ASN A 112 -6.46 15.55 -19.27
CA ASN A 112 -7.52 15.16 -18.33
C ASN A 112 -7.03 14.35 -17.11
N TYR A 113 -5.91 13.64 -17.23
CA TYR A 113 -5.38 12.78 -16.16
C TYR A 113 -4.29 13.48 -15.32
N PHE A 114 -3.87 14.70 -15.67
CA PHE A 114 -2.92 15.51 -14.89
C PHE A 114 -3.58 16.76 -14.29
N PRO A 115 -4.64 16.62 -13.47
CA PRO A 115 -5.57 17.71 -13.11
C PRO A 115 -4.98 18.85 -12.26
N ALA A 116 -3.71 18.74 -11.81
CA ALA A 116 -3.09 19.74 -10.94
C ALA A 116 -1.70 20.22 -11.39
N TYR A 117 -1.13 19.61 -12.44
CA TYR A 117 0.23 19.92 -12.87
C TYR A 117 0.29 19.90 -14.40
N SER A 118 0.40 21.09 -14.99
CA SER A 118 0.87 21.19 -16.37
C SER A 118 2.22 20.48 -16.49
N LEU A 119 2.51 19.93 -17.67
CA LEU A 119 3.84 19.40 -17.97
C LEU A 119 4.91 20.39 -17.49
N PRO A 120 5.84 19.99 -16.60
CA PRO A 120 6.85 20.89 -16.08
C PRO A 120 7.67 21.54 -17.20
N ILE A 121 8.03 22.82 -17.03
CA ILE A 121 8.86 23.56 -17.99
C ILE A 121 10.28 22.94 -18.06
N SER A 122 10.77 22.45 -16.93
CA SER A 122 11.99 21.66 -16.79
C SER A 122 11.66 20.30 -16.20
N VAL A 123 12.44 19.27 -16.53
CA VAL A 123 12.30 17.90 -15.99
C VAL A 123 12.13 17.94 -14.47
N GLY A 124 11.09 17.27 -13.97
CA GLY A 124 10.76 17.21 -12.55
C GLY A 124 9.59 16.25 -12.27
N GLU A 125 9.20 16.14 -11.00
CA GLU A 125 8.11 15.24 -10.58
C GLU A 125 6.79 15.65 -11.25
N TRP A 126 6.17 14.70 -11.95
CA TRP A 126 4.94 14.86 -12.71
C TRP A 126 4.17 13.56 -12.72
N ARG A 127 3.04 13.53 -12.02
CA ARG A 127 2.23 12.31 -11.84
C ARG A 127 0.82 12.52 -12.31
N HIS A 128 0.28 11.46 -12.88
CA HIS A 128 -1.11 11.42 -13.29
C HIS A 128 -2.01 10.93 -12.14
N HIS A 129 -3.31 11.10 -12.30
CA HIS A 129 -4.32 10.47 -11.47
C HIS A 129 -4.97 9.32 -12.22
N TRP A 130 -5.32 8.24 -11.54
CA TRP A 130 -5.72 6.98 -12.17
C TRP A 130 -7.14 6.97 -12.77
N VAL A 131 -8.07 7.79 -12.29
CA VAL A 131 -9.47 7.71 -12.71
C VAL A 131 -10.17 9.07 -12.89
N ILE A 132 -10.91 9.20 -13.98
CA ILE A 132 -11.75 10.37 -14.26
C ILE A 132 -13.16 9.92 -14.68
N ASN A 133 -14.09 10.87 -14.76
CA ASN A 133 -15.42 10.62 -15.32
C ASN A 133 -15.39 10.68 -16.86
N GLY A 134 -15.55 9.58 -17.58
CA GLY A 134 -15.55 9.57 -19.04
C GLY A 134 -16.92 9.79 -19.70
N LYS A 135 -18.04 9.59 -18.98
CA LYS A 135 -19.40 9.66 -19.53
C LYS A 135 -20.16 10.93 -19.11
N TYR A 136 -21.33 10.81 -18.49
CA TYR A 136 -22.15 11.95 -18.08
C TYR A 136 -21.84 12.38 -16.63
N PRO A 137 -22.12 13.64 -16.25
CA PRO A 137 -21.92 14.10 -14.89
C PRO A 137 -22.67 13.27 -13.85
N PHE A 138 -22.01 12.96 -12.72
CA PHE A 138 -22.62 12.21 -11.61
C PHE A 138 -22.28 12.83 -10.26
N LYS A 139 -23.12 12.56 -9.25
CA LYS A 139 -22.95 13.08 -7.89
C LYS A 139 -22.15 12.09 -7.04
N VAL A 140 -21.05 12.57 -6.45
CA VAL A 140 -20.24 11.81 -5.49
C VAL A 140 -20.89 11.74 -4.12
N LEU A 141 -20.27 10.99 -3.21
CA LEU A 141 -20.81 10.66 -1.91
C LEU A 141 -20.45 11.71 -0.86
N GLY A 142 -21.20 11.72 0.23
CA GLY A 142 -20.99 12.60 1.37
C GLY A 142 -21.60 12.04 2.67
N PRO A 143 -21.32 12.68 3.81
CA PRO A 143 -20.55 13.92 3.95
C PRO A 143 -19.04 13.74 3.71
N VAL A 144 -18.41 14.75 3.09
CA VAL A 144 -16.96 14.78 2.84
C VAL A 144 -16.29 15.62 3.94
N ASP A 145 -15.29 15.07 4.61
CA ASP A 145 -14.43 15.86 5.49
C ASP A 145 -13.33 16.51 4.66
N THR A 146 -13.35 17.85 4.60
CA THR A 146 -12.42 18.64 3.78
C THR A 146 -11.07 18.88 4.45
N ARG A 147 -10.93 18.55 5.74
CA ARG A 147 -9.66 18.62 6.48
C ARG A 147 -8.92 17.29 6.44
N ASP A 148 -9.68 16.19 6.47
CA ASP A 148 -9.13 14.84 6.38
C ASP A 148 -10.08 13.92 5.61
N TYR A 149 -9.85 13.78 4.31
CA TYR A 149 -10.73 13.01 3.43
C TYR A 149 -10.88 11.53 3.85
N GLN A 150 -9.92 10.98 4.61
CA GLN A 150 -10.00 9.61 5.15
C GLN A 150 -11.17 9.46 6.14
N GLN A 151 -11.58 10.56 6.77
CA GLN A 151 -12.70 10.65 7.70
C GLN A 151 -13.99 11.09 7.04
N SER A 152 -14.09 10.97 5.71
CA SER A 152 -15.35 11.18 5.01
C SER A 152 -16.30 10.03 5.33
N GLY A 153 -17.56 10.33 5.64
CA GLY A 153 -18.61 9.35 5.92
C GLY A 153 -19.55 9.83 7.00
N SER A 154 -20.73 9.23 7.08
CA SER A 154 -21.60 9.37 8.24
C SER A 154 -21.24 8.30 9.25
N PHE A 155 -20.90 8.72 10.47
CA PHE A 155 -20.53 7.85 11.59
C PHE A 155 -21.43 8.15 12.78
N ASP A 156 -21.55 7.20 13.70
CA ASP A 156 -22.32 7.34 14.94
C ASP A 156 -23.82 7.66 14.77
N LEU A 157 -24.39 7.51 13.57
CA LEU A 157 -25.81 7.70 13.32
C LEU A 157 -26.62 6.60 14.03
N VAL A 158 -27.40 6.96 15.05
CA VAL A 158 -28.23 5.99 15.78
C VAL A 158 -29.48 5.64 14.97
N VAL A 159 -29.67 4.35 14.70
CA VAL A 159 -30.83 3.76 14.02
C VAL A 159 -31.48 2.73 14.93
N ASN A 160 -32.81 2.75 15.01
CA ASN A 160 -33.58 1.71 15.66
C ASN A 160 -33.75 0.53 14.69
N PHE A 161 -33.47 -0.67 15.18
CA PHE A 161 -33.66 -1.92 14.46
C PHE A 161 -34.75 -2.75 15.13
N GLU A 162 -35.57 -3.39 14.31
CA GLU A 162 -36.56 -4.41 14.71
C GLU A 162 -36.34 -5.64 13.84
N ASP A 163 -35.99 -6.78 14.45
CA ASP A 163 -35.63 -8.02 13.74
C ASP A 163 -34.57 -7.81 12.63
N GLY A 164 -33.57 -6.98 12.92
CA GLY A 164 -32.48 -6.62 12.02
C GLY A 164 -32.87 -5.65 10.91
N ILE A 165 -34.08 -5.09 10.90
CA ILE A 165 -34.52 -4.08 9.94
C ILE A 165 -34.46 -2.68 10.58
N GLY A 166 -33.75 -1.76 9.93
CA GLY A 166 -33.65 -0.36 10.36
C GLY A 166 -33.82 0.62 9.20
N PHE A 167 -34.05 1.89 9.52
CA PHE A 167 -34.24 2.95 8.52
C PHE A 167 -33.38 4.18 8.87
N ILE A 168 -32.57 4.62 7.91
CA ILE A 168 -31.85 5.90 8.00
C ILE A 168 -32.89 7.04 7.89
N PRO A 169 -32.94 7.99 8.84
CA PRO A 169 -33.91 9.08 8.80
C PRO A 169 -33.75 9.95 7.55
N HIS A 170 -34.88 10.32 6.95
CA HIS A 170 -34.90 11.22 5.79
C HIS A 170 -34.64 12.68 6.19
N GLY A 171 -34.11 13.46 5.25
CA GLY A 171 -33.82 14.87 5.42
C GLY A 171 -32.51 15.15 6.18
N ALA A 172 -32.12 16.42 6.19
CA ALA A 172 -30.86 16.84 6.82
C ALA A 172 -30.88 16.59 8.35
N PRO A 173 -29.76 16.15 8.95
CA PRO A 173 -28.45 15.93 8.33
C PRO A 173 -28.22 14.49 7.80
N ASN A 174 -29.20 13.60 7.90
CA ASN A 174 -29.01 12.15 7.71
C ASN A 174 -29.23 11.69 6.25
N PHE A 175 -30.12 12.36 5.52
CA PHE A 175 -30.38 12.15 4.10
C PHE A 175 -30.64 10.69 3.70
N GLY A 176 -31.43 9.96 4.48
CA GLY A 176 -31.76 8.55 4.21
C GLY A 176 -32.37 8.31 2.83
N GLU A 177 -33.11 9.28 2.29
CA GLU A 177 -33.65 9.23 0.93
C GLU A 177 -32.58 9.32 -0.18
N GLN A 178 -31.37 9.76 0.18
CA GLN A 178 -30.19 9.84 -0.70
C GLN A 178 -29.13 8.79 -0.35
N THR A 179 -29.46 7.77 0.44
CA THR A 179 -28.54 6.68 0.81
C THR A 179 -27.89 6.08 -0.43
N ALA A 180 -26.56 6.01 -0.43
CA ALA A 180 -25.79 5.41 -1.52
C ALA A 180 -25.05 4.15 -1.08
N ARG A 181 -24.55 4.13 0.16
CA ARG A 181 -23.81 3.03 0.75
C ARG A 181 -24.15 2.89 2.23
N VAL A 182 -24.25 1.65 2.70
CA VAL A 182 -24.26 1.30 4.11
C VAL A 182 -23.19 0.24 4.30
N TYR A 183 -22.17 0.55 5.09
CA TYR A 183 -20.98 -0.29 5.23
C TYR A 183 -21.20 -1.34 6.33
N PHE A 184 -21.62 -0.90 7.51
CA PHE A 184 -21.94 -1.76 8.65
C PHE A 184 -22.72 -0.98 9.73
N ALA A 185 -23.28 -1.69 10.69
CA ALA A 185 -23.77 -1.13 11.95
C ALA A 185 -22.88 -1.56 13.12
N TYR A 186 -22.89 -0.83 14.24
CA TYR A 186 -22.11 -1.17 15.43
C TYR A 186 -22.75 -0.66 16.71
N GLY A 187 -22.49 -1.34 17.82
CA GLY A 187 -23.04 -0.97 19.13
C GLY A 187 -22.34 -1.69 20.29
N PRO A 188 -22.80 -1.50 21.54
CA PRO A 188 -23.94 -0.68 21.93
C PRO A 188 -23.64 0.82 21.77
N VAL A 189 -24.67 1.66 21.70
CA VAL A 189 -24.56 3.09 21.36
C VAL A 189 -23.65 3.86 22.33
N GLU A 190 -23.68 3.48 23.61
CA GLU A 190 -22.98 4.17 24.70
C GLU A 190 -21.47 3.94 24.66
N SER A 191 -21.01 2.74 24.29
CA SER A 191 -19.60 2.36 24.37
C SER A 191 -18.94 2.13 23.01
N GLY A 192 -19.69 1.72 21.98
CA GLY A 192 -19.15 1.34 20.67
C GLY A 192 -18.40 2.48 19.99
N LYS A 193 -17.12 2.24 19.67
CA LYS A 193 -16.22 3.23 19.07
C LYS A 193 -15.42 2.62 17.92
N LEU A 194 -15.27 3.37 16.84
CA LEU A 194 -14.40 3.01 15.73
C LEU A 194 -12.93 3.15 16.16
N LEU A 195 -12.07 2.23 15.69
CA LEU A 195 -10.62 2.24 15.89
C LEU A 195 -9.99 3.51 15.28
N TRP A 196 -10.49 3.93 14.12
CA TRP A 196 -10.22 5.22 13.50
C TRP A 196 -11.46 5.68 12.73
N LYS A 197 -11.60 6.98 12.44
CA LYS A 197 -12.73 7.48 11.65
C LYS A 197 -12.55 7.17 10.17
N ASN A 198 -13.12 6.07 9.68
CA ASN A 198 -13.17 5.71 8.26
C ASN A 198 -14.33 4.74 8.02
N VAL A 199 -14.88 4.73 6.81
CA VAL A 199 -16.00 3.85 6.44
C VAL A 199 -15.65 2.35 6.44
N PHE A 200 -14.36 2.00 6.43
CA PHE A 200 -13.85 0.64 6.50
C PHE A 200 -13.23 0.29 7.86
N ALA A 201 -13.33 1.17 8.85
CA ALA A 201 -12.71 0.94 10.15
C ALA A 201 -13.30 -0.27 10.88
N ASP A 202 -12.47 -0.91 11.70
CA ASP A 202 -12.93 -1.81 12.75
C ASP A 202 -13.25 -1.05 14.04
N LEU A 203 -13.74 -1.77 15.04
CA LEU A 203 -14.03 -1.20 16.36
C LEU A 203 -12.79 -1.22 17.25
N LEU A 204 -12.71 -0.27 18.16
CA LEU A 204 -11.78 -0.36 19.29
C LEU A 204 -12.10 -1.66 20.06
N PRO A 205 -11.09 -2.48 20.39
CA PRO A 205 -11.27 -3.69 21.18
C PRO A 205 -12.07 -3.42 22.46
N ASP A 206 -12.94 -4.35 22.82
CA ASP A 206 -13.78 -4.31 24.04
C ASP A 206 -14.76 -3.12 24.16
N THR A 207 -14.96 -2.35 23.07
CA THR A 207 -15.92 -1.22 23.07
C THR A 207 -17.30 -1.59 22.54
N GLY A 208 -17.42 -2.66 21.74
CA GLY A 208 -18.67 -3.05 21.10
C GLY A 208 -18.51 -4.15 20.05
N GLU A 209 -19.59 -4.40 19.32
CA GLU A 209 -19.71 -5.39 18.25
C GLU A 209 -20.11 -4.74 16.92
N LYS A 210 -19.60 -5.29 15.81
CA LYS A 210 -19.86 -4.87 14.44
C LYS A 210 -20.89 -5.83 13.82
N TYR A 211 -21.96 -5.28 13.27
CA TYR A 211 -23.06 -6.00 12.64
C TYR A 211 -22.96 -5.85 11.12
N ALA A 212 -22.85 -6.99 10.43
CA ALA A 212 -22.80 -7.03 8.98
C ALA A 212 -24.16 -6.68 8.36
N VAL A 213 -24.12 -5.98 7.23
CA VAL A 213 -25.31 -5.65 6.43
C VAL A 213 -25.52 -6.75 5.40
N ASP A 214 -26.71 -7.37 5.41
CA ASP A 214 -27.14 -8.29 4.35
C ASP A 214 -27.46 -7.50 3.08
N TYR A 215 -28.34 -6.51 3.22
CA TYR A 215 -28.61 -5.57 2.14
C TYR A 215 -29.14 -4.22 2.63
N PHE A 216 -29.11 -3.23 1.75
CA PHE A 216 -29.79 -1.95 1.92
C PHE A 216 -30.49 -1.52 0.63
N ILE A 217 -31.37 -0.53 0.73
CA ILE A 217 -32.07 0.08 -0.42
C ILE A 217 -31.47 1.47 -0.67
N ASP A 218 -30.85 1.65 -1.83
CA ASP A 218 -30.21 2.92 -2.20
C ASP A 218 -31.23 3.97 -2.72
N SER A 219 -30.73 5.16 -3.04
CA SER A 219 -31.52 6.28 -3.55
C SER A 219 -32.17 6.03 -4.93
N ARG A 220 -31.76 4.97 -5.65
CA ARG A 220 -32.34 4.54 -6.93
C ARG A 220 -33.40 3.46 -6.72
N LEU A 221 -33.71 3.11 -5.46
CA LEU A 221 -34.49 1.94 -5.07
C LEU A 221 -33.83 0.62 -5.50
N MET A 222 -32.51 0.62 -5.70
CA MET A 222 -31.76 -0.60 -5.96
C MET A 222 -31.45 -1.28 -4.63
N LYS A 223 -31.73 -2.59 -4.56
CA LYS A 223 -31.24 -3.44 -3.47
C LYS A 223 -29.75 -3.67 -3.68
N MET A 224 -28.95 -3.35 -2.67
CA MET A 224 -27.49 -3.46 -2.71
C MET A 224 -27.03 -4.33 -1.54
N ASP A 225 -26.02 -5.19 -1.74
CA ASP A 225 -25.31 -5.79 -0.60
C ASP A 225 -24.33 -4.78 0.03
N ALA A 226 -23.70 -5.14 1.16
CA ALA A 226 -22.71 -4.28 1.83
C ALA A 226 -21.49 -3.94 0.97
N ASN A 227 -21.11 -4.84 0.05
CA ASN A 227 -20.00 -4.64 -0.88
C ASN A 227 -20.37 -3.70 -2.02
N GLY A 228 -21.66 -3.46 -2.26
CA GLY A 228 -22.19 -2.61 -3.32
C GLY A 228 -22.57 -3.35 -4.58
N VAL A 229 -22.78 -4.65 -4.51
CA VAL A 229 -23.31 -5.42 -5.63
C VAL A 229 -24.80 -5.11 -5.78
N GLU A 230 -25.22 -4.80 -7.02
CA GLU A 230 -26.63 -4.57 -7.36
C GLU A 230 -27.38 -5.92 -7.36
N LEU A 231 -28.40 -6.05 -6.49
CA LEU A 231 -29.26 -7.24 -6.35
C LEU A 231 -30.62 -7.08 -7.04
N GLY A 232 -30.91 -5.90 -7.61
CA GLY A 232 -32.12 -5.61 -8.38
C GLY A 232 -32.99 -4.50 -7.78
N ILE A 233 -33.80 -3.88 -8.64
CA ILE A 233 -34.68 -2.75 -8.27
C ILE A 233 -35.85 -3.24 -7.42
N GLN A 234 -36.15 -2.54 -6.34
CA GLN A 234 -37.23 -2.80 -5.38
C GLN A 234 -38.13 -1.58 -5.27
N ALA A 235 -38.96 -1.34 -6.28
CA ALA A 235 -39.78 -0.12 -6.39
C ALA A 235 -40.80 0.10 -5.24
N GLY A 236 -41.15 -0.96 -4.50
CA GLY A 236 -42.05 -0.89 -3.34
C GLY A 236 -41.35 -0.65 -2.00
N GLU A 237 -40.02 -0.60 -1.98
CA GLU A 237 -39.23 -0.42 -0.76
C GLU A 237 -38.89 1.06 -0.51
N THR A 238 -38.41 1.35 0.70
CA THR A 238 -38.01 2.72 1.09
C THR A 238 -36.49 2.87 1.02
N ALA A 239 -36.01 3.91 0.32
CA ALA A 239 -34.59 4.28 0.33
C ALA A 239 -34.10 4.56 1.77
N GLY A 240 -32.91 4.06 2.09
CA GLY A 240 -32.34 4.11 3.45
C GLY A 240 -32.77 2.96 4.36
N LYS A 241 -33.54 1.98 3.87
CA LYS A 241 -33.79 0.71 4.57
C LYS A 241 -32.49 -0.10 4.66
N ILE A 242 -32.24 -0.69 5.83
CA ILE A 242 -31.12 -1.57 6.13
C ILE A 242 -31.68 -2.91 6.62
N LYS A 243 -31.12 -4.03 6.15
CA LYS A 243 -31.28 -5.35 6.73
C LYS A 243 -29.90 -5.88 7.17
N LEU A 244 -29.79 -6.23 8.44
CA LEU A 244 -28.61 -6.89 9.00
C LEU A 244 -28.64 -8.40 8.68
N VAL A 245 -27.45 -9.01 8.62
CA VAL A 245 -27.30 -10.47 8.47
C VAL A 245 -27.92 -11.18 9.67
N ASP A 246 -27.56 -10.74 10.87
CA ASP A 246 -28.10 -11.26 12.12
C ASP A 246 -29.32 -10.45 12.59
N SER A 247 -30.33 -11.14 13.10
CA SER A 247 -31.49 -10.49 13.72
C SER A 247 -31.06 -9.71 14.96
N PHE A 248 -31.47 -8.45 15.02
CA PHE A 248 -31.19 -7.56 16.15
C PHE A 248 -32.37 -6.62 16.41
N THR A 249 -32.74 -6.43 17.68
CA THR A 249 -33.77 -5.46 18.09
C THR A 249 -33.20 -4.51 19.13
N GLY A 250 -33.19 -3.22 18.83
CA GLY A 250 -32.59 -2.19 19.69
C GLY A 250 -31.98 -1.05 18.89
N GLN A 251 -31.05 -0.32 19.51
CA GLN A 251 -30.35 0.80 18.87
C GLN A 251 -28.91 0.42 18.52
N LEU A 252 -28.51 0.74 17.29
CA LEU A 252 -27.13 0.66 16.82
C LEU A 252 -26.73 1.96 16.13
N LYS A 253 -25.43 2.22 16.09
CA LYS A 253 -24.83 3.24 15.23
C LYS A 253 -24.63 2.67 13.82
N VAL A 254 -24.75 3.50 12.79
CA VAL A 254 -24.62 3.10 11.38
C VAL A 254 -23.53 3.89 10.70
N VAL A 255 -22.67 3.19 9.96
CA VAL A 255 -21.68 3.77 9.04
C VAL A 255 -22.24 3.76 7.62
N SER A 256 -22.43 4.95 7.05
CA SER A 256 -23.09 5.10 5.74
C SER A 256 -22.58 6.31 4.96
N ALA A 257 -22.96 6.38 3.69
CA ALA A 257 -22.73 7.54 2.83
C ALA A 257 -23.94 7.79 1.92
N ALA A 258 -24.20 9.06 1.62
CA ALA A 258 -25.33 9.52 0.81
C ALA A 258 -24.85 10.27 -0.44
N ARG A 259 -25.68 10.37 -1.49
CA ARG A 259 -25.40 11.17 -2.70
C ARG A 259 -25.57 12.66 -2.46
N THR A 260 -24.87 13.19 -1.47
CA THR A 260 -24.93 14.60 -1.05
C THR A 260 -23.70 15.40 -1.45
N GLY A 261 -22.67 14.74 -2.01
CA GLY A 261 -21.42 15.36 -2.43
C GLY A 261 -21.52 16.20 -3.71
N ALA A 262 -20.36 16.64 -4.20
CA ALA A 262 -20.25 17.44 -5.42
C ALA A 262 -20.63 16.65 -6.69
N THR A 263 -21.02 17.36 -7.74
CA THR A 263 -21.15 16.77 -9.08
C THR A 263 -19.79 16.77 -9.78
N ILE A 264 -19.39 15.62 -10.31
CA ILE A 264 -18.18 15.44 -11.12
C ILE A 264 -18.58 15.58 -12.58
N ALA A 265 -18.05 16.59 -13.26
CA ALA A 265 -18.28 16.80 -14.69
C ALA A 265 -17.60 15.69 -15.52
N ARG A 266 -17.97 15.58 -16.80
CA ARG A 266 -17.21 14.76 -17.76
C ARG A 266 -15.76 15.26 -17.79
N ASN A 267 -14.83 14.33 -17.91
CA ASN A 267 -13.38 14.45 -17.88
C ASN A 267 -12.79 15.04 -16.58
N ALA A 268 -13.57 15.15 -15.51
CA ALA A 268 -13.05 15.59 -14.21
C ALA A 268 -12.62 14.39 -13.34
N GLY A 269 -11.51 14.55 -12.63
CA GLY A 269 -10.99 13.56 -11.68
C GLY A 269 -11.81 13.45 -10.39
N PHE A 270 -11.90 12.23 -9.88
CA PHE A 270 -12.52 11.87 -8.61
C PHE A 270 -11.78 10.69 -8.01
N ASP A 271 -11.83 10.49 -6.70
CA ASP A 271 -11.24 9.31 -6.07
C ASP A 271 -12.35 8.37 -5.61
N ALA A 272 -12.10 7.06 -5.70
CA ALA A 272 -12.99 6.04 -5.15
C ALA A 272 -12.75 5.82 -3.65
N TRP A 273 -11.57 6.17 -3.15
CA TRP A 273 -11.18 5.96 -1.76
C TRP A 273 -11.30 7.25 -0.91
N PRO A 274 -11.78 7.16 0.36
CA PRO A 274 -12.40 5.98 0.99
C PRO A 274 -13.85 5.74 0.53
N MET A 275 -14.41 6.71 -0.20
CA MET A 275 -15.67 6.62 -0.91
C MET A 275 -15.57 7.54 -2.13
N TRP A 276 -16.52 7.48 -3.08
CA TRP A 276 -16.49 8.39 -4.23
C TRP A 276 -16.49 9.84 -3.76
N ARG A 277 -15.45 10.60 -4.09
CA ARG A 277 -15.27 12.00 -3.69
C ARG A 277 -14.55 12.80 -4.77
N LYS A 278 -14.74 14.12 -4.73
CA LYS A 278 -13.94 15.03 -5.56
C LYS A 278 -12.50 15.07 -5.06
N LEU A 279 -11.53 15.12 -5.97
CA LEU A 279 -10.13 15.34 -5.65
C LEU A 279 -9.89 16.73 -5.05
N GLY A 280 -9.00 16.80 -4.06
CA GLY A 280 -8.40 18.03 -3.61
C GLY A 280 -7.43 18.62 -4.65
N TYR A 281 -7.13 19.91 -4.55
CA TYR A 281 -6.12 20.52 -5.41
C TYR A 281 -4.74 19.87 -5.16
N GLY A 282 -4.04 19.49 -6.23
CA GLY A 282 -2.72 18.84 -6.14
C GLY A 282 -2.75 17.35 -5.82
N GLU A 283 -3.92 16.79 -5.52
CA GLU A 283 -4.10 15.39 -5.15
C GLU A 283 -4.10 14.49 -6.39
N CYS A 284 -3.36 13.39 -6.31
CA CYS A 284 -3.40 12.32 -7.29
C CYS A 284 -3.13 10.97 -6.62
N ALA A 285 -3.49 9.92 -7.32
CA ALA A 285 -3.33 8.53 -6.93
C ALA A 285 -3.09 7.79 -8.22
N SER A 286 -2.05 6.95 -8.27
CA SER A 286 -1.71 6.20 -9.47
C SER A 286 -1.23 4.82 -9.11
N ALA A 287 -1.72 3.83 -9.84
CA ALA A 287 -1.10 2.52 -9.91
C ALA A 287 0.22 2.64 -10.69
N MET A 288 1.24 1.88 -10.26
CA MET A 288 2.60 2.02 -10.79
C MET A 288 2.81 1.35 -12.15
N ASP A 289 1.96 0.41 -12.53
CA ASP A 289 1.98 -0.23 -13.85
C ASP A 289 1.78 0.79 -14.98
N VAL A 290 0.82 1.71 -14.82
CA VAL A 290 0.56 2.77 -15.81
C VAL A 290 1.71 3.78 -15.89
N GLU A 291 2.38 4.06 -14.77
CA GLU A 291 3.58 4.93 -14.74
C GLU A 291 4.74 4.32 -15.55
N LEU A 292 4.79 3.00 -15.72
CA LEU A 292 5.75 2.37 -16.64
C LEU A 292 5.29 2.46 -18.09
N TRP A 293 4.02 2.14 -18.38
CA TRP A 293 3.51 2.15 -19.76
C TRP A 293 3.48 3.55 -20.39
N HIS A 294 3.23 4.61 -19.62
CA HIS A 294 3.21 5.95 -20.20
C HIS A 294 4.62 6.45 -20.56
N ILE A 295 5.69 5.89 -19.98
CA ILE A 295 7.07 6.19 -20.35
C ILE A 295 7.33 5.59 -21.74
N GLU A 296 6.91 4.34 -21.95
CA GLU A 296 6.93 3.71 -23.28
C GLU A 296 6.13 4.56 -24.29
N LEU A 297 4.93 5.02 -23.91
CA LEU A 297 4.09 5.84 -24.77
C LEU A 297 4.77 7.16 -25.17
N PHE A 298 5.27 7.94 -24.21
CA PHE A 298 5.88 9.23 -24.49
C PHE A 298 7.13 9.08 -25.37
N LYS A 299 7.93 8.02 -25.16
CA LYS A 299 9.05 7.72 -26.04
C LYS A 299 8.59 7.40 -27.46
N ALA A 300 7.60 6.50 -27.61
CA ALA A 300 7.06 6.13 -28.92
C ALA A 300 6.44 7.34 -29.65
N MET A 301 5.74 8.22 -28.91
CA MET A 301 5.18 9.45 -29.46
C MET A 301 6.27 10.40 -29.95
N TYR A 302 7.33 10.62 -29.17
CA TYR A 302 8.47 11.43 -29.60
C TYR A 302 9.13 10.86 -30.86
N ASP A 303 9.43 9.56 -30.87
CA ASP A 303 10.12 8.90 -31.99
C ASP A 303 9.32 9.01 -33.30
N ASN A 304 7.99 9.01 -33.22
CA ASN A 304 7.12 9.06 -34.39
C ASN A 304 6.68 10.48 -34.78
N THR A 305 6.81 11.48 -33.90
CA THR A 305 6.32 12.86 -34.16
C THR A 305 7.42 13.92 -34.19
N GLY A 306 8.53 13.69 -33.50
CA GLY A 306 9.56 14.70 -33.26
C GLY A 306 9.16 15.78 -32.25
N ASP A 307 7.99 15.68 -31.60
CA ASP A 307 7.50 16.71 -30.68
C ASP A 307 8.27 16.69 -29.35
N THR A 308 8.99 17.77 -29.07
CA THR A 308 9.80 17.93 -27.87
C THR A 308 9.01 17.94 -26.57
N ASP A 309 7.70 18.18 -26.60
CA ASP A 309 6.84 18.08 -25.42
C ASP A 309 6.70 16.63 -24.97
N TYR A 310 6.58 15.68 -25.90
CA TYR A 310 6.58 14.25 -25.55
C TYR A 310 7.94 13.80 -25.01
N LEU A 311 9.05 14.33 -25.53
CA LEU A 311 10.38 14.07 -24.95
C LEU A 311 10.49 14.61 -23.52
N ARG A 312 9.94 15.80 -23.25
CA ARG A 312 9.91 16.37 -21.90
C ARG A 312 9.00 15.57 -20.96
N ALA A 313 7.87 15.07 -21.47
CA ALA A 313 6.97 14.16 -20.77
C ALA A 313 7.68 12.86 -20.38
N PHE A 314 8.38 12.22 -21.33
CA PHE A 314 9.20 11.03 -21.09
C PHE A 314 10.22 11.24 -19.96
N ASN A 315 11.00 12.33 -20.04
CA ASN A 315 12.03 12.61 -19.03
C ASN A 315 11.42 12.92 -17.64
N SER A 316 10.27 13.58 -17.59
CA SER A 316 9.58 13.90 -16.32
C SER A 316 8.93 12.67 -15.70
N ALA A 317 8.39 11.76 -16.52
CA ALA A 317 7.88 10.48 -16.08
C ALA A 317 9.01 9.58 -15.52
N ALA A 318 10.15 9.51 -16.21
CA ALA A 318 11.33 8.79 -15.72
C ALA A 318 11.84 9.33 -14.37
N TYR A 319 11.89 10.66 -14.20
CA TYR A 319 12.22 11.28 -12.92
C TYR A 319 11.22 10.88 -11.81
N SER A 320 9.93 10.82 -12.15
CA SER A 320 8.86 10.47 -11.21
C SER A 320 8.92 9.01 -10.79
N LEU A 321 9.27 8.11 -11.71
CA LEU A 321 9.51 6.69 -11.47
C LEU A 321 10.66 6.48 -10.49
N ASP A 322 11.80 7.16 -10.68
CA ASP A 322 12.95 7.06 -9.75
C ASP A 322 12.59 7.49 -8.33
N ALA A 323 11.85 8.59 -8.20
CA ALA A 323 11.38 9.08 -6.91
C ALA A 323 10.39 8.10 -6.24
N ALA A 324 9.66 7.31 -7.04
CA ALA A 324 8.67 6.35 -6.58
C ALA A 324 9.27 5.03 -6.10
N THR A 325 10.35 4.56 -6.73
CA THR A 325 10.97 3.26 -6.42
C THR A 325 12.06 3.31 -5.39
N THR A 326 12.56 4.51 -5.06
CA THR A 326 13.50 4.68 -3.96
C THR A 326 12.79 4.42 -2.63
N LEU A 327 12.94 3.20 -2.14
CA LEU A 327 12.51 2.73 -0.82
C LEU A 327 13.75 2.69 0.07
N GLU A 328 13.98 3.75 0.84
CA GLU A 328 15.04 3.75 1.85
C GLU A 328 14.45 3.36 3.20
N PRO A 329 15.17 2.55 4.02
CA PRO A 329 14.77 2.29 5.39
C PRO A 329 14.72 3.61 6.15
N GLU A 330 13.51 4.07 6.46
CA GLU A 330 13.34 5.26 7.28
C GLU A 330 13.83 4.97 8.70
N THR A 331 14.65 5.85 9.24
CA THR A 331 15.18 5.73 10.60
C THR A 331 14.51 6.71 11.56
N HIS A 332 13.79 7.71 11.06
CA HIS A 332 13.09 8.68 11.88
C HIS A 332 11.66 8.24 12.16
N TYR A 333 11.31 8.11 13.42
CA TYR A 333 9.93 7.95 13.87
C TYR A 333 9.18 9.29 13.82
N PHE A 334 9.89 10.37 14.15
CA PHE A 334 9.39 11.73 14.10
C PHE A 334 10.45 12.65 13.48
N LYS A 335 10.00 13.65 12.73
CA LYS A 335 10.87 14.66 12.11
C LYS A 335 10.42 16.06 12.50
N ARG A 336 11.36 16.99 12.63
CA ARG A 336 11.08 18.42 12.72
C ARG A 336 10.29 18.87 11.49
N ASN A 337 9.20 19.59 11.73
CA ASN A 337 8.37 20.12 10.66
C ASN A 337 8.69 21.58 10.36
N LEU A 338 9.59 21.80 9.39
CA LEU A 338 9.98 23.14 8.96
C LEU A 338 9.11 23.71 7.82
N THR A 339 8.15 22.94 7.31
CA THR A 339 7.45 23.26 6.05
C THR A 339 5.95 23.48 6.21
N THR A 340 5.32 22.92 7.25
CA THR A 340 3.88 23.06 7.46
C THR A 340 3.56 23.28 8.95
N SER A 341 2.33 23.70 9.24
CA SER A 341 1.83 23.83 10.61
C SER A 341 1.21 22.53 11.17
N LYS A 342 1.29 21.42 10.44
CA LYS A 342 0.69 20.13 10.82
C LYS A 342 1.67 19.34 11.72
N PRO A 343 1.36 19.12 13.01
CA PRO A 343 2.21 18.30 13.87
C PRO A 343 2.19 16.83 13.41
N PHE A 344 3.23 16.07 13.73
CA PHE A 344 3.29 14.61 13.48
C PHE A 344 3.01 14.24 11.99
N LYS A 345 3.72 14.89 11.06
CA LYS A 345 3.52 14.69 9.60
C LYS A 345 4.22 13.43 9.05
N HIS A 346 5.12 12.82 9.82
CA HIS A 346 6.00 11.77 9.32
C HIS A 346 5.50 10.36 9.71
N GLY A 347 5.63 9.40 8.80
CA GLY A 347 5.15 8.03 8.99
C GLY A 347 3.66 7.95 9.32
N ILE A 348 3.27 6.94 10.09
CA ILE A 348 1.94 6.81 10.71
C ILE A 348 2.08 7.20 12.17
N SER A 349 2.07 8.51 12.42
CA SER A 349 2.13 9.07 13.77
C SER A 349 0.81 9.65 14.22
N TYR A 350 0.52 9.53 15.52
CA TYR A 350 -0.67 10.09 16.13
C TYR A 350 -0.38 10.55 17.56
N TYR A 351 -1.30 11.37 18.07
CA TYR A 351 -1.43 11.64 19.50
C TYR A 351 -2.84 11.25 19.93
N SER A 352 -3.00 10.85 21.18
CA SER A 352 -4.31 10.57 21.77
C SER A 352 -4.37 11.06 23.21
N LEU A 353 -5.60 11.32 23.65
CA LEU A 353 -5.95 11.54 25.05
C LEU A 353 -6.99 10.50 25.43
N SER A 354 -6.76 9.75 26.51
CA SER A 354 -7.67 8.66 26.93
C SER A 354 -9.10 9.12 27.22
N ASN A 355 -9.30 10.41 27.50
CA ASN A 355 -10.61 11.05 27.67
C ASN A 355 -10.82 12.14 26.59
N THR A 356 -11.73 11.88 25.64
CA THR A 356 -11.99 12.73 24.46
C THR A 356 -12.76 14.02 24.76
N THR A 357 -13.29 14.19 25.98
CA THR A 357 -13.95 15.44 26.40
C THR A 357 -12.97 16.53 26.82
N ARG A 358 -11.68 16.18 26.94
CA ARG A 358 -10.61 17.08 27.37
C ARG A 358 -9.92 17.71 26.16
N THR A 359 -9.45 18.94 26.34
CA THR A 359 -8.78 19.70 25.28
C THR A 359 -7.29 19.82 25.57
N ALA A 360 -6.46 19.51 24.58
CA ALA A 360 -5.08 19.93 24.51
C ALA A 360 -4.87 20.83 23.29
N TYR A 361 -3.94 21.76 23.39
CA TYR A 361 -3.42 22.42 22.19
C TYR A 361 -2.40 21.49 21.53
N VAL A 362 -2.51 21.33 20.21
CA VAL A 362 -1.55 20.59 19.39
C VAL A 362 -1.21 21.42 18.15
N GLY A 363 0.07 21.67 17.92
CA GLY A 363 0.55 22.47 16.80
C GLY A 363 2.04 22.34 16.56
N VAL A 364 2.60 23.19 15.70
CA VAL A 364 4.04 23.25 15.40
C VAL A 364 4.62 24.56 15.92
N ASP A 365 5.70 24.50 16.68
CA ASP A 365 6.44 25.66 17.21
C ASP A 365 7.94 25.52 16.89
N ARG A 366 8.50 26.43 16.09
CA ARG A 366 9.91 26.42 15.62
C ARG A 366 10.36 25.06 15.05
N GLY A 367 9.45 24.37 14.39
CA GLY A 367 9.67 23.04 13.81
C GLY A 367 9.35 21.86 14.72
N TYR A 368 9.01 22.08 16.00
CA TYR A 368 8.68 21.02 16.94
C TYR A 368 7.17 20.76 16.97
N SER A 369 6.77 19.49 16.90
CA SER A 369 5.40 19.09 17.21
C SER A 369 5.18 19.32 18.71
N THR A 370 4.25 20.21 19.05
CA THR A 370 4.06 20.73 20.41
C THR A 370 2.67 20.35 20.91
N ILE A 371 2.61 19.80 22.13
CA ILE A 371 1.38 19.48 22.84
C ILE A 371 1.36 20.24 24.17
N MET A 372 0.28 20.96 24.43
CA MET A 372 0.02 21.58 25.75
C MET A 372 -1.31 21.07 26.30
N LYS A 373 -1.24 20.30 27.39
CA LYS A 373 -2.40 19.81 28.13
C LYS A 373 -2.59 20.70 29.37
N TYR A 374 -3.81 21.18 29.59
CA TYR A 374 -4.15 21.95 30.79
C TYR A 374 -4.25 21.05 32.03
N ALA A 375 -4.08 21.65 33.22
CA ALA A 375 -4.27 20.94 34.48
C ALA A 375 -5.73 20.48 34.64
N GLU A 376 -5.91 19.32 35.28
CA GLU A 376 -7.18 18.64 35.47
C GLU A 376 -7.47 18.42 36.96
N THR A 377 -8.76 18.43 37.31
CA THR A 377 -9.25 18.15 38.65
C THR A 377 -10.16 16.93 38.63
N GLY A 378 -9.92 15.94 39.50
CA GLY A 378 -10.74 14.73 39.63
C GLY A 378 -9.92 13.43 39.60
N SER A 379 -10.58 12.29 39.80
CA SER A 379 -9.97 10.96 39.77
C SER A 379 -9.79 10.39 38.36
N ASP A 380 -10.51 10.93 37.38
CA ASP A 380 -10.41 10.55 35.96
C ASP A 380 -9.52 11.54 35.20
N VAL A 381 -8.21 11.32 35.28
CA VAL A 381 -7.17 12.12 34.60
C VAL A 381 -6.81 11.51 33.26
N ALA A 382 -6.73 12.36 32.22
CA ALA A 382 -6.41 11.90 30.87
C ALA A 382 -4.93 11.52 30.73
N GLU A 383 -4.67 10.36 30.13
CA GLU A 383 -3.35 9.95 29.68
C GLU A 383 -3.08 10.58 28.31
N LEU A 384 -1.94 11.26 28.17
CA LEU A 384 -1.39 11.69 26.89
C LEU A 384 -0.52 10.57 26.33
N GLU A 385 -0.80 10.18 25.10
CA GLU A 385 0.04 9.26 24.34
C GLU A 385 0.41 9.91 22.99
N ILE A 386 1.67 9.74 22.58
CA ILE A 386 2.07 9.87 21.19
C ILE A 386 2.66 8.55 20.72
N ALA A 387 2.46 8.22 19.45
CA ALA A 387 2.88 6.95 18.89
C ALA A 387 3.29 7.07 17.42
N GLN A 388 4.15 6.15 16.99
CA GLN A 388 4.53 5.92 15.60
C GLN A 388 4.49 4.42 15.32
N THR A 389 3.75 4.01 14.30
CA THR A 389 3.55 2.59 13.92
C THR A 389 3.91 2.26 12.47
N GLY A 390 4.35 3.25 11.69
CA GLY A 390 4.70 3.08 10.28
C GLY A 390 6.20 2.87 10.01
N VAL A 391 7.07 3.10 10.99
CA VAL A 391 8.53 3.07 10.77
C VAL A 391 9.12 1.84 11.42
N PHE A 392 9.70 0.95 10.60
CA PHE A 392 10.26 -0.32 11.04
C PHE A 392 11.77 -0.29 10.95
N ASN A 393 12.45 -0.76 12.00
CA ASN A 393 13.92 -0.87 12.02
C ASN A 393 14.35 -2.21 12.61
N ARG A 394 15.42 -2.78 12.07
CA ARG A 394 16.05 -4.00 12.59
C ARG A 394 17.09 -3.59 13.64
N VAL A 395 16.88 -3.97 14.89
CA VAL A 395 17.58 -3.42 16.06
C VAL A 395 18.31 -4.50 16.85
N THR A 396 19.32 -4.06 17.60
CA THR A 396 20.13 -4.87 18.51
C THR A 396 20.25 -4.16 19.86
N PRO A 397 20.83 -4.78 20.91
CA PRO A 397 21.02 -4.11 22.20
C PRO A 397 21.92 -2.86 22.12
N GLU A 398 22.75 -2.73 21.08
CA GLU A 398 23.63 -1.58 20.85
C GLU A 398 23.00 -0.48 19.96
N THR A 399 21.82 -0.71 19.41
CA THR A 399 21.04 0.32 18.73
C THR A 399 20.72 1.45 19.70
N VAL A 400 20.78 2.69 19.21
CA VAL A 400 20.52 3.90 20.01
C VAL A 400 19.27 4.58 19.49
N LEU A 401 18.31 4.83 20.37
CA LEU A 401 17.16 5.69 20.11
C LEU A 401 17.52 7.12 20.53
N ASN A 402 17.61 8.01 19.54
CA ASN A 402 17.92 9.42 19.71
C ASN A 402 16.61 10.20 19.72
N CYS A 403 16.37 10.97 20.78
CA CYS A 403 15.11 11.67 20.97
C CYS A 403 15.36 13.16 21.23
N GLU A 404 15.07 14.00 20.23
CA GLU A 404 14.96 15.44 20.42
C GLU A 404 13.58 15.77 21.01
N MET A 405 13.49 15.83 22.33
CA MET A 405 12.21 16.02 23.02
C MET A 405 12.34 16.81 24.32
N LEU A 406 11.31 17.60 24.60
CA LEU A 406 11.12 18.32 25.84
C LEU A 406 9.86 17.79 26.52
N LEU A 407 9.98 17.43 27.79
CA LEU A 407 8.89 16.92 28.62
C LEU A 407 8.82 17.75 29.91
N ASN A 408 7.79 18.58 30.06
CA ASN A 408 7.60 19.41 31.24
C ASN A 408 6.20 19.20 31.87
N SER A 409 6.20 18.53 33.00
CA SER A 409 5.14 18.38 33.99
C SER A 409 5.82 17.91 35.28
N PRO A 410 6.40 18.82 36.10
CA PRO A 410 7.27 18.44 37.22
C PRO A 410 6.68 17.35 38.11
N ASN A 411 7.52 16.39 38.52
CA ASN A 411 7.15 15.18 39.27
C ASN A 411 6.24 14.17 38.53
N THR A 412 6.07 14.31 37.21
CA THR A 412 5.35 13.32 36.39
C THR A 412 6.35 12.37 35.71
N PHE A 413 6.01 11.08 35.71
CA PHE A 413 6.74 10.08 34.93
C PHE A 413 6.26 10.07 33.48
N CYS A 414 7.22 9.89 32.59
CA CYS A 414 7.01 9.63 31.19
C CYS A 414 7.52 8.23 30.85
N ASP A 415 6.68 7.41 30.24
CA ASP A 415 7.02 6.06 29.78
C ASP A 415 7.32 6.11 28.28
N LEU A 416 8.58 5.89 27.91
CA LEU A 416 9.01 5.68 26.54
C LEU A 416 9.03 4.18 26.27
N THR A 417 8.05 3.70 25.50
CA THR A 417 7.87 2.28 25.16
C THR A 417 8.29 2.02 23.72
N ILE A 418 8.96 0.90 23.49
CA ILE A 418 9.18 0.30 22.17
C ILE A 418 8.51 -1.06 22.11
N THR A 419 7.94 -1.39 20.95
CA THR A 419 7.43 -2.72 20.65
C THR A 419 8.33 -3.35 19.61
N VAL A 420 8.79 -4.56 19.91
CA VAL A 420 9.65 -5.35 19.03
C VAL A 420 9.10 -6.75 18.85
N SER A 421 9.40 -7.38 17.73
CA SER A 421 9.20 -8.82 17.53
C SER A 421 10.51 -9.44 17.09
N PRO A 422 10.84 -10.70 17.47
CA PRO A 422 12.03 -11.38 16.96
C PRO A 422 12.11 -11.36 15.42
N GLU A 423 10.95 -11.55 14.78
CA GLU A 423 10.72 -11.39 13.35
C GLU A 423 9.33 -10.76 13.12
N LEU A 424 9.10 -10.17 11.94
CA LEU A 424 7.77 -9.62 11.61
C LEU A 424 6.74 -10.76 11.58
N GLY A 425 5.63 -10.57 12.32
CA GLY A 425 4.57 -11.58 12.47
C GLY A 425 4.66 -12.42 13.75
N ALA A 426 5.80 -12.42 14.44
CA ALA A 426 5.93 -13.09 15.74
C ALA A 426 5.30 -12.26 16.88
N GLU A 427 4.96 -12.96 17.97
CA GLU A 427 4.37 -12.35 19.17
C GLU A 427 5.19 -11.14 19.66
N PRO A 428 4.58 -9.95 19.75
CA PRO A 428 5.29 -8.73 20.08
C PRO A 428 5.67 -8.70 21.55
N GLN A 429 6.85 -8.15 21.81
CA GLN A 429 7.40 -7.90 23.14
C GLN A 429 7.53 -6.39 23.33
N THR A 430 7.18 -5.90 24.51
CA THR A 430 7.24 -4.47 24.83
C THR A 430 8.33 -4.20 25.85
N PHE A 431 9.13 -3.18 25.57
CA PHE A 431 10.21 -2.70 26.43
C PHE A 431 10.01 -1.21 26.72
N SER A 432 10.45 -0.75 27.89
CA SER A 432 10.21 0.61 28.37
C SER A 432 11.46 1.23 28.97
N GLN A 433 11.54 2.56 28.88
CA GLN A 433 12.44 3.42 29.62
C GLN A 433 11.61 4.51 30.31
N VAL A 434 11.75 4.66 31.63
CA VAL A 434 11.04 5.69 32.40
C VAL A 434 11.89 6.94 32.53
N LEU A 435 11.25 8.08 32.31
CA LEU A 435 11.84 9.42 32.36
C LEU A 435 11.07 10.31 33.34
N LEU A 436 11.74 11.33 33.88
CA LEU A 436 11.06 12.46 34.53
C LEU A 436 10.74 13.53 33.49
N ALA A 437 9.55 14.11 33.61
CA ALA A 437 9.09 15.24 32.82
C ALA A 437 9.38 16.57 33.55
N ASP A 438 10.64 16.86 33.85
CA ASP A 438 11.08 18.06 34.57
C ASP A 438 11.98 18.98 33.75
N ASP A 439 11.93 18.86 32.42
CA ASP A 439 12.76 19.66 31.52
C ASP A 439 12.50 21.16 31.66
N SER A 440 13.56 21.96 31.54
CA SER A 440 13.42 23.42 31.38
C SER A 440 12.69 23.75 30.07
N LEU A 441 11.80 24.75 30.11
CA LEU A 441 11.09 25.25 28.93
C LEU A 441 11.98 26.04 27.94
N SER A 442 13.26 26.27 28.27
CA SER A 442 14.19 27.12 27.51
C SER A 442 14.75 26.48 26.24
N SER A 443 14.87 25.15 26.20
CA SER A 443 15.54 24.42 25.11
C SER A 443 15.02 22.98 25.02
N VAL A 444 14.96 22.42 23.81
CA VAL A 444 14.60 21.02 23.59
C VAL A 444 15.87 20.17 23.63
N PRO A 445 16.08 19.31 24.64
CA PRO A 445 17.28 18.47 24.72
C PRO A 445 17.24 17.30 23.72
N LEU A 446 18.43 16.88 23.27
CA LEU A 446 18.65 15.60 22.60
C LEU A 446 19.03 14.56 23.67
N ARG A 447 18.27 13.46 23.75
CA ARG A 447 18.51 12.34 24.67
C ARG A 447 18.85 11.09 23.87
N GLU A 448 19.86 10.35 24.31
CA GLU A 448 20.28 9.10 23.67
C GLU A 448 20.00 7.91 24.59
N PHE A 449 19.25 6.92 24.10
CA PHE A 449 18.91 5.71 24.84
C PHE A 449 19.41 4.48 24.09
N LYS A 450 20.39 3.76 24.65
CA LYS A 450 20.77 2.45 24.11
C LYS A 450 19.65 1.46 24.37
N LEU A 451 19.26 0.64 23.40
CA LEU A 451 18.13 -0.27 23.59
C LEU A 451 18.35 -1.23 24.76
N LYS A 452 19.60 -1.66 25.03
CA LYS A 452 19.94 -2.45 26.23
C LYS A 452 19.57 -1.81 27.57
N SER A 453 19.28 -0.50 27.64
CA SER A 453 18.81 0.14 28.86
C SER A 453 17.30 -0.03 29.08
N PHE A 454 16.55 -0.35 28.03
CA PHE A 454 15.11 -0.57 28.13
C PHE A 454 14.85 -1.89 28.84
N TYR A 455 13.80 -1.93 29.66
CA TYR A 455 13.39 -3.11 30.40
C TYR A 455 12.05 -3.64 29.91
N ARG A 456 11.86 -4.94 30.01
CA ARG A 456 10.67 -5.65 29.54
C ARG A 456 9.44 -5.28 30.39
N LYS A 457 8.30 -4.97 29.77
CA LYS A 457 7.07 -4.59 30.50
C LYS A 457 6.29 -5.79 31.07
N LYS A 458 6.41 -6.96 30.46
CA LYS A 458 5.75 -8.21 30.88
C LYS A 458 6.73 -9.37 30.87
N LYS A 459 6.50 -10.36 31.73
CA LYS A 459 7.25 -11.61 31.70
C LYS A 459 6.93 -12.38 30.42
N LEU A 460 7.77 -13.36 30.06
CA LEU A 460 7.58 -14.19 28.87
C LEU A 460 6.30 -15.04 28.91
N ASP A 461 5.78 -15.34 30.11
CA ASP A 461 4.50 -16.02 30.31
C ASP A 461 3.28 -15.08 30.22
N GLY A 462 3.50 -13.80 29.91
CA GLY A 462 2.47 -12.77 29.80
C GLY A 462 2.05 -12.12 31.13
N SER A 463 2.54 -12.61 32.28
CA SER A 463 2.27 -12.02 33.59
C SER A 463 3.00 -10.68 33.79
N SER A 464 2.51 -9.86 34.72
CA SER A 464 3.09 -8.54 34.98
C SER A 464 4.28 -8.61 35.94
N TYR A 465 5.29 -7.77 35.71
CA TYR A 465 6.28 -7.48 36.75
C TYR A 465 5.63 -6.63 37.84
N LEU A 466 5.81 -6.99 39.12
CA LEU A 466 5.19 -6.28 40.24
C LEU A 466 6.11 -5.16 40.73
N THR A 467 6.30 -4.16 39.88
CA THR A 467 7.11 -2.97 40.16
C THR A 467 6.31 -1.91 40.92
N ILE A 468 7.00 -1.07 41.69
CA ILE A 468 6.35 -0.13 42.63
C ILE A 468 5.64 1.04 41.95
N ASP A 469 5.98 1.34 40.70
CA ASP A 469 5.20 2.24 39.85
C ASP A 469 3.74 1.77 39.68
N GLN A 470 3.52 0.44 39.61
CA GLN A 470 2.19 -0.18 39.49
C GLN A 470 1.48 -0.40 40.83
N ALA A 471 2.24 -0.36 41.94
CA ALA A 471 1.69 -0.58 43.28
C ALA A 471 0.88 0.62 43.78
N ALA A 472 -0.19 0.32 44.51
CA ALA A 472 -0.88 1.27 45.36
C ALA A 472 -0.18 1.31 46.74
N LEU A 473 0.15 2.53 47.18
CA LEU A 473 0.87 2.77 48.44
C LEU A 473 -0.10 3.44 49.42
N LEU A 474 -0.43 2.76 50.52
CA LEU A 474 -1.32 3.27 51.56
C LEU A 474 -0.55 3.45 52.87
N PRO A 475 0.10 4.62 53.07
CA PRO A 475 0.74 4.93 54.33
C PRO A 475 -0.30 5.14 55.44
N ASN A 476 -0.03 4.61 56.63
CA ASN A 476 -0.88 4.70 57.81
C ASN A 476 -0.08 5.14 59.04
N SER A 477 -0.78 5.62 60.07
CA SER A 477 -0.17 6.00 61.36
C SER A 477 1.02 6.96 61.22
N GLY A 478 0.89 7.96 60.33
CA GLY A 478 1.91 8.98 60.10
C GLY A 478 3.03 8.58 59.12
N ALA A 479 3.02 7.37 58.57
CA ALA A 479 3.95 6.98 57.51
C ALA A 479 3.85 7.92 56.30
N VAL A 480 4.94 8.05 55.55
CA VAL A 480 4.99 8.81 54.30
C VAL A 480 5.59 7.93 53.22
N ALA A 481 4.93 7.81 52.08
CA ALA A 481 5.43 7.09 50.91
C ALA A 481 5.54 8.05 49.73
N THR A 482 6.72 8.13 49.11
CA THR A 482 6.98 9.01 47.96
C THR A 482 7.62 8.20 46.83
N LYS A 483 7.02 8.19 45.64
CA LYS A 483 7.63 7.59 44.44
C LYS A 483 8.79 8.48 43.95
N LYS A 484 9.93 7.89 43.58
CA LYS A 484 11.17 8.55 43.15
C LYS A 484 11.79 7.80 41.96
N MET A 485 12.72 8.45 41.24
CA MET A 485 13.63 7.78 40.30
C MET A 485 15.00 7.61 40.93
N GLY A 486 15.67 6.51 40.61
CA GLY A 486 17.08 6.32 40.93
C GLY A 486 17.63 5.07 40.28
N TYR A 487 18.89 4.77 40.58
CA TYR A 487 19.55 3.59 40.04
C TYR A 487 19.43 2.41 41.01
N VAL A 488 18.96 1.28 40.49
CA VAL A 488 19.15 -0.05 41.08
C VAL A 488 20.24 -0.73 40.25
N ASP A 489 21.41 -0.88 40.86
CA ASP A 489 22.67 -1.14 40.18
C ASP A 489 22.94 -0.07 39.10
N ASP A 490 22.84 -0.44 37.82
CA ASP A 490 23.02 0.48 36.67
C ASP A 490 21.71 0.82 35.94
N ARG A 491 20.56 0.32 36.41
CA ARG A 491 19.25 0.54 35.78
C ARG A 491 18.56 1.73 36.42
N LEU A 492 18.18 2.71 35.60
CA LEU A 492 17.33 3.81 36.04
C LEU A 492 15.89 3.31 36.19
N VAL A 493 15.39 3.27 37.43
CA VAL A 493 14.07 2.71 37.76
C VAL A 493 13.25 3.66 38.64
N GLY A 494 11.94 3.47 38.61
CA GLY A 494 11.03 4.04 39.61
C GLY A 494 11.01 3.19 40.88
N TYR A 495 11.13 3.82 42.04
CA TYR A 495 11.07 3.18 43.34
C TYR A 495 10.22 4.00 44.33
N ALA A 496 9.75 3.43 45.44
CA ALA A 496 9.12 4.22 46.51
C ALA A 496 10.04 4.34 47.71
N SER A 497 10.13 5.56 48.24
CA SER A 497 10.81 5.91 49.47
C SER A 497 9.77 6.00 50.58
N ILE A 498 9.91 5.16 51.60
CA ILE A 498 8.96 5.00 52.69
C ILE A 498 9.63 5.45 53.99
N SER A 499 8.96 6.36 54.70
CA SER A 499 9.32 6.82 56.04
C SER A 499 8.29 6.33 57.04
N LEU A 500 8.76 5.67 58.09
CA LEU A 500 7.97 5.05 59.16
C LEU A 500 8.35 5.72 60.49
N PRO A 501 7.65 6.78 60.93
CA PRO A 501 8.12 7.66 62.01
C PRO A 501 7.84 7.16 63.44
N SER A 502 7.00 6.15 63.63
CA SER A 502 6.68 5.59 64.97
C SER A 502 6.57 4.06 64.93
N PRO A 503 6.63 3.37 66.08
CA PRO A 503 6.47 1.91 66.16
C PRO A 503 5.15 1.38 65.57
N GLU A 504 4.10 2.21 65.54
CA GLU A 504 2.78 1.88 65.00
C GLU A 504 2.63 2.27 63.52
N ALA A 505 3.63 2.93 62.92
CA ALA A 505 3.63 3.33 61.52
C ALA A 505 3.74 2.12 60.60
N TYR A 506 2.92 2.08 59.54
CA TYR A 506 3.06 1.07 58.50
C TYR A 506 2.61 1.61 57.15
N CYS A 507 3.14 1.05 56.07
CA CYS A 507 2.69 1.33 54.71
C CYS A 507 2.23 0.04 54.05
N VAL A 508 0.97 -0.03 53.61
CA VAL A 508 0.46 -1.15 52.82
C VAL A 508 0.87 -0.94 51.37
N ILE A 509 1.34 -2.01 50.73
CA ILE A 509 1.71 -2.08 49.33
C ILE A 509 0.81 -3.10 48.66
N GLY A 510 -0.07 -2.63 47.80
CA GLY A 510 -1.09 -3.45 47.15
C GLY A 510 -0.86 -3.58 45.64
N PHE A 511 -0.95 -4.81 45.15
CA PHE A 511 -0.91 -5.17 43.73
C PHE A 511 -2.28 -5.67 43.25
N TRP A 512 -3.36 -5.04 43.73
CA TRP A 512 -4.74 -5.48 43.49
C TRP A 512 -5.17 -5.57 42.03
N ASN A 513 -4.49 -4.83 41.14
CA ASN A 513 -4.77 -4.79 39.71
C ASN A 513 -3.80 -5.67 38.89
N ALA A 514 -2.89 -6.40 39.54
CA ALA A 514 -1.97 -7.30 38.84
C ALA A 514 -2.69 -8.58 38.38
N SER A 515 -2.18 -9.19 37.31
CA SER A 515 -2.58 -10.54 36.88
C SER A 515 -1.40 -11.49 37.06
N PRO A 516 -1.52 -12.55 37.88
CA PRO A 516 -2.71 -12.94 38.66
C PRO A 516 -2.99 -11.99 39.84
N ALA A 517 -4.25 -11.96 40.29
CA ALA A 517 -4.72 -11.06 41.37
C ALA A 517 -4.23 -11.44 42.77
N SER A 518 -3.54 -12.58 42.93
CA SER A 518 -2.84 -13.00 44.14
C SER A 518 -1.35 -13.03 43.88
N ILE A 519 -0.57 -12.46 44.80
CA ILE A 519 0.88 -12.52 44.84
C ILE A 519 1.29 -13.59 45.87
N GLY A 520 2.18 -14.49 45.48
CA GLY A 520 2.69 -15.54 46.37
C GLY A 520 3.78 -15.03 47.31
N LEU A 521 4.37 -15.92 48.11
CA LEU A 521 5.62 -15.64 48.81
C LEU A 521 6.75 -15.58 47.77
N ASP A 522 7.38 -14.42 47.66
CA ASP A 522 8.36 -14.14 46.61
C ASP A 522 9.42 -13.13 47.10
N ALA A 523 10.27 -12.67 46.19
CA ALA A 523 11.40 -11.83 46.47
C ALA A 523 11.07 -10.34 46.55
N LEU A 524 11.41 -9.65 47.65
CA LEU A 524 11.32 -8.20 47.75
C LEU A 524 12.67 -7.58 47.39
N THR A 525 12.71 -6.67 46.41
CA THR A 525 13.90 -5.83 46.15
C THR A 525 13.78 -4.48 46.88
N TYR A 526 14.70 -4.22 47.80
CA TYR A 526 14.67 -3.07 48.71
C TYR A 526 16.07 -2.60 49.11
N ARG A 527 16.14 -1.41 49.73
CA ARG A 527 17.30 -0.99 50.54
C ARG A 527 16.81 -0.27 51.79
N VAL A 528 17.36 -0.61 52.94
CA VAL A 528 17.06 0.10 54.19
C VAL A 528 17.98 1.32 54.30
N ILE A 529 17.37 2.49 54.42
CA ILE A 529 18.07 3.78 54.53
C ILE A 529 18.47 4.06 55.98
N SER A 530 17.57 3.77 56.92
CA SER A 530 17.81 3.97 58.35
C SER A 530 16.88 3.12 59.20
N GLY A 531 17.33 2.75 60.41
CA GLY A 531 16.52 1.97 61.36
C GLY A 531 16.43 0.49 60.99
N ARG A 532 15.44 -0.20 61.55
CA ARG A 532 15.13 -1.62 61.28
C ARG A 532 13.65 -1.75 60.93
N CYS A 533 13.36 -2.51 59.88
CA CYS A 533 12.00 -2.70 59.37
C CYS A 533 11.71 -4.17 59.08
N ALA A 534 10.44 -4.51 59.03
CA ALA A 534 9.93 -5.81 58.65
C ALA A 534 8.93 -5.68 57.51
N ILE A 535 8.88 -6.73 56.70
CA ILE A 535 7.72 -7.02 55.85
C ILE A 535 6.71 -7.81 56.67
N THR A 536 5.44 -7.43 56.58
CA THR A 536 4.34 -8.12 57.25
C THR A 536 3.23 -8.49 56.28
N ILE A 537 2.64 -9.67 56.49
CA ILE A 537 1.58 -10.25 55.66
C ILE A 537 0.44 -10.66 56.58
N GLN A 538 -0.79 -10.29 56.20
CA GLN A 538 -1.99 -10.74 56.90
C GLN A 538 -2.59 -11.95 56.17
N ASP A 539 -2.86 -13.03 56.89
CA ASP A 539 -3.52 -14.21 56.32
C ASP A 539 -5.05 -14.06 56.30
N ALA A 540 -5.73 -15.05 55.70
CA ALA A 540 -7.19 -15.06 55.53
C ALA A 540 -7.96 -15.10 56.86
N ASP A 541 -7.34 -15.61 57.93
CA ASP A 541 -7.91 -15.65 59.28
C ASP A 541 -7.61 -14.36 60.06
N GLY A 542 -6.90 -13.42 59.46
CA GLY A 542 -6.59 -12.11 60.02
C GLY A 542 -5.38 -12.08 60.96
N TRP A 543 -4.56 -13.13 60.99
CA TRP A 543 -3.28 -13.12 61.70
C TRP A 543 -2.20 -12.40 60.88
N ILE A 544 -1.42 -11.56 61.54
CA ILE A 544 -0.31 -10.83 60.94
C ILE A 544 0.98 -11.58 61.20
N TRP A 545 1.73 -11.85 60.14
CA TRP A 545 3.01 -12.51 60.17
C TRP A 545 4.08 -11.55 59.69
N GLY A 546 5.26 -11.56 60.30
CA GLY A 546 6.33 -10.64 59.95
C GLY A 546 7.68 -11.31 59.81
N LYS A 547 8.52 -10.71 58.96
CA LYS A 547 9.94 -11.03 58.84
C LYS A 547 10.73 -9.73 58.83
N GLU A 548 11.68 -9.62 59.75
CA GLU A 548 12.66 -8.54 59.75
C GLU A 548 13.51 -8.60 58.48
N LEU A 549 13.67 -7.44 57.84
CA LEU A 549 14.53 -7.21 56.69
C LEU A 549 15.97 -6.90 57.15
N ALA A 550 16.96 -7.20 56.32
CA ALA A 550 18.36 -6.99 56.65
C ALA A 550 18.63 -5.53 57.04
N ALA A 551 19.49 -5.34 58.05
CA ALA A 551 19.82 -4.03 58.60
C ALA A 551 20.40 -3.07 57.54
N ALA A 552 20.33 -1.77 57.81
CA ALA A 552 20.73 -0.71 56.89
C ALA A 552 22.17 -0.87 56.35
N THR A 553 22.27 -1.21 55.05
CA THR A 553 23.52 -1.23 54.29
C THR A 553 23.59 -0.13 53.23
N GLY A 554 22.48 0.56 52.95
CA GLY A 554 22.36 1.59 51.91
C GLY A 554 22.41 1.07 50.46
N ALA A 555 22.77 -0.20 50.26
CA ALA A 555 22.80 -0.88 48.97
C ALA A 555 21.46 -1.58 48.67
N TRP A 556 21.12 -1.69 47.38
CA TRP A 556 19.99 -2.51 46.95
C TRP A 556 20.29 -4.00 47.18
N GLY A 557 19.28 -4.72 47.64
CA GLY A 557 19.35 -6.15 47.84
C GLY A 557 17.97 -6.79 47.68
N GLN A 558 17.97 -8.11 47.55
CA GLN A 558 16.76 -8.90 47.37
C GLN A 558 16.59 -9.86 48.54
N TYR A 559 15.36 -10.00 49.05
CA TYR A 559 15.01 -10.98 50.08
C TYR A 559 13.85 -11.85 49.63
N THR A 560 14.09 -13.15 49.45
CA THR A 560 13.05 -14.14 49.11
C THR A 560 12.32 -14.61 50.37
N LEU A 561 11.02 -14.35 50.43
CA LEU A 561 10.17 -14.81 51.52
C LEU A 561 9.95 -16.33 51.46
N ALA A 562 10.18 -17.00 52.59
CA ALA A 562 9.76 -18.39 52.80
C ALA A 562 8.77 -18.48 53.97
N ALA A 563 7.84 -19.43 53.91
CA ALA A 563 6.85 -19.61 54.98
C ALA A 563 7.49 -19.84 56.36
N GLY A 564 8.65 -20.49 56.40
CA GLY A 564 9.39 -20.73 57.65
C GLY A 564 10.06 -19.49 58.26
N ASP A 565 10.19 -18.39 57.51
CA ASP A 565 10.77 -17.13 57.99
C ASP A 565 9.75 -16.24 58.71
N LEU A 566 8.46 -16.46 58.44
CA LEU A 566 7.36 -15.63 58.90
C LEU A 566 6.92 -16.06 60.30
N THR A 567 7.08 -15.18 61.27
CA THR A 567 6.65 -15.40 62.66
C THR A 567 5.47 -14.49 63.01
N PRO A 568 4.65 -14.84 64.02
CA PRO A 568 3.56 -13.97 64.43
C PRO A 568 4.08 -12.58 64.82
N TRP A 569 3.54 -11.56 64.16
CA TRP A 569 3.93 -10.18 64.41
C TRP A 569 3.44 -9.71 65.79
N PRO A 570 4.18 -8.85 66.53
CA PRO A 570 3.77 -8.41 67.87
C PRO A 570 2.42 -7.68 67.90
N TYR A 571 2.05 -7.02 66.81
CA TYR A 571 0.74 -6.39 66.64
C TYR A 571 -0.17 -7.31 65.82
N GLN A 572 -1.33 -7.66 66.39
CA GLN A 572 -2.29 -8.59 65.81
C GLN A 572 -3.67 -7.95 65.72
N ASN A 573 -4.38 -8.24 64.63
CA ASN A 573 -5.80 -7.86 64.48
C ASN A 573 -6.74 -8.95 65.03
N ASN A 574 -6.31 -10.21 65.04
CA ASN A 574 -7.08 -11.34 65.56
C ASN A 574 -6.82 -11.53 67.07
N THR A 575 -7.89 -11.67 67.85
CA THR A 575 -7.86 -11.86 69.31
C THR A 575 -7.91 -13.33 69.75
N GLY A 576 -7.85 -14.27 68.81
CA GLY A 576 -7.89 -15.71 69.06
C GLY A 576 -6.57 -16.27 69.61
N ARG A 577 -6.37 -17.60 69.48
CA ARG A 577 -5.08 -18.23 69.80
C ARG A 577 -4.16 -18.12 68.58
N THR A 578 -3.06 -17.40 68.73
CA THR A 578 -2.06 -17.20 67.67
C THR A 578 -1.51 -18.54 67.16
N PRO A 579 -1.58 -18.82 65.85
CA PRO A 579 -0.97 -20.00 65.25
C PRO A 579 0.56 -19.99 65.38
N SER A 580 1.18 -21.16 65.44
CA SER A 580 2.63 -21.30 65.59
C SER A 580 3.40 -21.35 64.27
N THR A 581 2.72 -21.49 63.14
CA THR A 581 3.32 -21.65 61.81
C THR A 581 2.49 -20.92 60.76
N PHE A 582 3.15 -20.29 59.79
CA PHE A 582 2.47 -19.62 58.67
C PHE A 582 1.60 -20.62 57.88
N PRO A 583 0.34 -20.29 57.52
CA PRO A 583 -0.57 -21.25 56.88
C PRO A 583 -0.10 -21.62 55.46
N THR A 584 -0.16 -22.92 55.14
CA THR A 584 0.07 -23.43 53.79
C THR A 584 -1.05 -23.02 52.85
N GLY A 585 -0.72 -22.50 51.66
CA GLY A 585 -1.71 -22.09 50.66
C GLY A 585 -2.31 -20.69 50.88
N THR A 586 -1.73 -19.88 51.76
CA THR A 586 -2.13 -18.47 51.93
C THR A 586 -2.01 -17.71 50.61
N SER A 587 -3.13 -17.13 50.17
CA SER A 587 -3.17 -16.18 49.04
C SER A 587 -3.30 -14.77 49.61
N PHE A 588 -2.45 -13.86 49.13
CA PHE A 588 -2.50 -12.45 49.48
C PHE A 588 -2.20 -11.64 48.23
N ASN A 589 -2.53 -10.36 48.21
CA ASN A 589 -2.24 -9.45 47.09
C ASN A 589 -1.71 -8.09 47.56
N SER A 590 -1.37 -8.03 48.84
CA SER A 590 -0.74 -6.90 49.48
C SER A 590 0.10 -7.36 50.67
N PHE A 591 1.15 -6.62 50.98
CA PHE A 591 1.91 -6.74 52.22
C PHE A 591 2.10 -5.36 52.83
N SER A 592 2.55 -5.29 54.08
CA SER A 592 2.89 -4.03 54.73
C SER A 592 4.37 -3.96 55.10
N LEU A 593 4.88 -2.74 55.21
CA LEU A 593 6.19 -2.47 55.78
C LEU A 593 6.00 -1.74 57.10
N ALA A 594 6.61 -2.25 58.16
CA ALA A 594 6.52 -1.72 59.51
C ALA A 594 7.92 -1.63 60.15
N PRO A 595 8.18 -0.69 61.07
CA PRO A 595 9.41 -0.69 61.85
C PRO A 595 9.42 -1.85 62.85
N ILE A 596 10.61 -2.27 63.27
CA ILE A 596 10.76 -3.23 64.36
C ILE A 596 10.38 -2.52 65.68
N PRO A 597 9.34 -2.99 66.41
CA PRO A 597 8.74 -2.24 67.52
C PRO A 597 9.74 -1.80 68.60
N GLU A 598 10.76 -2.62 68.87
CA GLU A 598 11.75 -2.38 69.92
C GLU A 598 12.83 -1.36 69.52
N THR A 599 12.87 -0.94 68.24
CA THR A 599 14.01 -0.19 67.67
C THR A 599 13.66 1.21 67.19
N GLY A 600 12.36 1.55 67.11
CA GLY A 600 11.90 2.89 66.75
C GLY A 600 11.77 3.12 65.23
N PRO A 601 11.80 4.38 64.76
CA PRO A 601 11.48 4.74 63.38
C PRO A 601 12.43 4.12 62.36
N ALA A 602 11.93 3.91 61.14
CA ALA A 602 12.68 3.33 60.03
C ALA A 602 12.40 4.06 58.71
N SER A 603 13.31 3.94 57.76
CA SER A 603 13.09 4.37 56.39
C SER A 603 13.75 3.40 55.42
N LEU A 604 13.06 3.09 54.34
CA LEU A 604 13.53 2.20 53.30
C LEU A 604 13.03 2.63 51.93
N ASP A 605 13.75 2.21 50.90
CA ASP A 605 13.33 2.30 49.52
C ASP A 605 12.98 0.90 48.99
N ILE A 606 11.95 0.82 48.14
CA ILE A 606 11.48 -0.43 47.54
C ILE A 606 11.32 -0.28 46.03
N TYR A 607 11.70 -1.32 45.29
CA TYR A 607 11.68 -1.30 43.82
C TYR A 607 10.62 -2.24 43.23
N CYS A 608 10.65 -3.53 43.57
CA CYS A 608 9.70 -4.52 43.04
C CYS A 608 9.52 -5.70 43.99
N TYR A 609 8.50 -6.50 43.70
CA TYR A 609 8.19 -7.77 44.35
C TYR A 609 8.16 -8.91 43.31
N GLY A 610 8.78 -10.05 43.60
CA GLY A 610 9.08 -11.12 42.65
C GLY A 610 10.23 -10.79 41.70
N ASP A 611 10.17 -11.36 40.49
CA ASP A 611 11.20 -11.19 39.46
C ASP A 611 11.44 -9.72 39.11
N GLU A 612 12.71 -9.35 38.95
CA GLU A 612 13.07 -8.04 38.42
C GLU A 612 12.87 -7.99 36.90
N PRO A 613 12.43 -6.86 36.34
CA PRO A 613 12.40 -6.66 34.90
C PRO A 613 13.76 -6.90 34.25
N THR A 614 13.78 -7.71 33.19
CA THR A 614 14.98 -7.95 32.38
C THR A 614 15.16 -6.85 31.34
N THR A 615 16.40 -6.52 31.02
CA THR A 615 16.74 -5.55 29.97
C THR A 615 16.50 -6.12 28.58
N PHE A 616 16.48 -5.26 27.56
CA PHE A 616 16.48 -5.67 26.17
C PHE A 616 17.70 -6.54 25.86
N ASP A 617 17.43 -7.81 25.58
CA ASP A 617 18.42 -8.89 25.45
C ASP A 617 18.35 -9.61 24.10
N LEU A 618 17.46 -9.17 23.20
CA LEU A 618 17.30 -9.78 21.89
C LEU A 618 18.52 -9.45 21.02
N PRO A 619 19.24 -10.44 20.47
CA PRO A 619 20.43 -10.20 19.65
C PRO A 619 20.08 -9.43 18.36
N GLU A 620 18.91 -9.73 17.80
CA GLU A 620 18.30 -9.06 16.66
C GLU A 620 16.78 -9.09 16.86
N ALA A 621 16.11 -7.98 16.54
CA ALA A 621 14.65 -7.88 16.55
C ALA A 621 14.16 -6.80 15.58
N MET A 622 12.89 -6.88 15.19
CA MET A 622 12.20 -5.86 14.40
C MET A 622 11.45 -4.92 15.34
N LEU A 623 11.87 -3.66 15.43
CA LEU A 623 11.16 -2.59 16.12
C LEU A 623 10.04 -2.09 15.19
N THR A 624 8.79 -2.22 15.63
CA THR A 624 7.59 -1.93 14.84
C THR A 624 6.77 -0.77 15.36
N GLU A 625 6.94 -0.41 16.64
CA GLU A 625 6.23 0.72 17.24
C GLU A 625 7.07 1.40 18.31
N MET A 626 6.91 2.73 18.40
CA MET A 626 7.40 3.54 19.51
C MET A 626 6.25 4.37 20.08
N LYS A 627 6.16 4.43 21.41
CA LYS A 627 5.17 5.23 22.15
C LYS A 627 5.82 6.05 23.25
N ILE A 628 5.28 7.25 23.50
CA ILE A 628 5.59 8.06 24.66
C ILE A 628 4.28 8.37 25.40
N LYS A 629 4.22 8.03 26.69
CA LYS A 629 3.01 8.17 27.53
C LYS A 629 3.27 9.00 28.79
N MET A 630 2.31 9.86 29.12
CA MET A 630 2.28 10.61 30.38
C MET A 630 0.86 10.68 30.93
N LYS A 631 0.66 10.23 32.18
CA LYS A 631 -0.63 10.31 32.88
C LYS A 631 -0.48 11.14 34.15
N THR A 632 -1.11 12.31 34.17
CA THR A 632 -1.04 13.24 35.29
C THR A 632 -2.22 14.22 35.28
N GLY A 633 -2.66 14.66 36.46
CA GLY A 633 -3.60 15.77 36.60
C GLY A 633 -2.92 17.15 36.46
N SER A 634 -1.59 17.22 36.50
CA SER A 634 -0.86 18.46 36.27
C SER A 634 -0.89 18.88 34.80
N ALA A 635 -0.61 20.15 34.53
CA ALA A 635 -0.42 20.63 33.17
C ALA A 635 0.82 20.00 32.53
N ILE A 636 0.76 19.69 31.24
CA ILE A 636 1.85 19.12 30.45
C ILE A 636 2.21 20.09 29.33
N THR A 637 3.52 20.36 29.17
CA THR A 637 4.08 20.94 27.95
C THR A 637 5.09 19.94 27.37
N ALA A 638 4.83 19.47 26.15
CA ALA A 638 5.70 18.54 25.45
C ALA A 638 6.05 19.05 24.05
N ARG A 639 7.30 18.89 23.63
CA ARG A 639 7.77 19.22 22.28
C ARG A 639 8.59 18.07 21.71
N PHE A 640 8.37 17.74 20.44
CA PHE A 640 9.02 16.63 19.74
C PHE A 640 9.61 17.10 18.41
N GLY A 641 10.90 16.85 18.23
CA GLY A 641 11.65 17.15 17.01
C GLY A 641 12.01 15.88 16.25
N ASP A 642 13.29 15.74 15.92
CA ASP A 642 13.80 14.52 15.30
C ASP A 642 13.92 13.40 16.36
N ILE A 643 13.23 12.29 16.12
CA ILE A 643 13.38 11.07 16.91
C ILE A 643 13.69 9.93 15.97
N TYR A 644 14.85 9.30 16.13
CA TYR A 644 15.38 8.33 15.16
C TYR A 644 16.29 7.30 15.80
N VAL A 645 16.48 6.16 15.12
CA VAL A 645 17.47 5.15 15.51
C VAL A 645 18.80 5.34 14.79
N SER A 646 19.89 5.04 15.50
CA SER A 646 21.24 4.89 14.95
C SER A 646 21.86 3.58 15.44
N ASN A 647 22.90 3.09 14.76
CA ASN A 647 23.49 1.76 15.01
C ASN A 647 22.48 0.60 14.94
N ASN A 648 21.43 0.75 14.12
CA ASN A 648 20.53 -0.33 13.76
C ASN A 648 21.13 -1.16 12.61
N LEU A 649 20.67 -2.40 12.45
CA LEU A 649 21.00 -3.21 11.30
C LEU A 649 20.25 -2.69 10.07
N PRO A 650 20.84 -2.80 8.86
CA PRO A 650 20.17 -2.40 7.64
C PRO A 650 18.94 -3.28 7.37
N ILE A 651 17.90 -2.69 6.78
CA ILE A 651 16.80 -3.42 6.17
C ILE A 651 17.02 -3.37 4.66
N ALA A 652 17.03 -4.53 4.01
CA ALA A 652 17.06 -4.61 2.56
C ALA A 652 15.63 -4.85 2.05
N TYR A 653 15.17 -4.01 1.12
CA TYR A 653 13.96 -4.28 0.36
C TYR A 653 14.37 -5.04 -0.90
N LYS A 654 14.21 -6.36 -0.88
CA LYS A 654 14.61 -7.22 -2.01
C LYS A 654 13.99 -6.71 -3.32
N TYR A 655 14.80 -6.70 -4.38
CA TYR A 655 14.48 -6.19 -5.73
C TYR A 655 14.30 -4.66 -5.86
N SER A 656 14.52 -3.87 -4.81
CA SER A 656 14.55 -2.40 -4.89
C SER A 656 15.93 -1.90 -5.34
N PRO A 657 16.03 -0.82 -6.14
CA PRO A 657 14.95 0.05 -6.63
C PRO A 657 14.31 -0.37 -7.97
N GLY A 658 14.60 -1.55 -8.50
CA GLY A 658 14.06 -1.98 -9.80
C GLY A 658 12.56 -2.30 -9.77
N VAL A 659 12.08 -2.95 -8.71
CA VAL A 659 10.67 -3.30 -8.54
C VAL A 659 9.86 -2.11 -8.00
N VAL A 660 8.79 -1.76 -8.70
CA VAL A 660 7.87 -0.67 -8.33
C VAL A 660 6.85 -1.13 -7.27
N PRO A 661 6.46 -0.28 -6.31
CA PRO A 661 5.39 -0.57 -5.35
C PRO A 661 4.01 -0.62 -6.03
N PHE A 662 2.94 -0.87 -5.28
CA PHE A 662 1.58 -0.86 -5.83
C PHE A 662 1.16 0.53 -6.36
N THR A 663 1.40 1.60 -5.60
CA THR A 663 0.94 2.97 -5.94
C THR A 663 1.92 4.07 -5.52
N THR A 664 1.68 5.28 -6.05
CA THR A 664 2.41 6.52 -5.72
C THR A 664 1.52 7.70 -5.41
N ASP A 665 0.55 7.48 -4.53
CA ASP A 665 -0.39 8.51 -4.10
C ASP A 665 0.28 9.79 -3.59
N LYS A 666 -0.31 10.93 -3.91
CA LYS A 666 0.10 12.26 -3.44
C LYS A 666 -1.05 12.96 -2.76
N ALA A 667 -0.87 13.31 -1.49
CA ALA A 667 -1.77 14.23 -0.80
C ALA A 667 -1.37 15.66 -1.19
N GLY A 668 -2.29 16.44 -1.79
CA GLY A 668 -1.94 17.65 -2.55
C GLY A 668 -1.02 18.67 -1.86
N LYS A 669 -1.13 18.86 -0.54
CA LYS A 669 -0.23 19.75 0.25
C LYS A 669 0.90 19.03 0.98
N GLU A 670 0.89 17.70 1.02
CA GLU A 670 1.71 16.93 1.94
C GLU A 670 2.80 16.11 1.24
N GLY A 671 2.71 15.93 -0.08
CA GLY A 671 3.66 15.16 -0.89
C GLY A 671 3.19 13.71 -1.07
N THR A 672 4.10 12.82 -1.47
CA THR A 672 3.83 11.39 -1.62
C THR A 672 3.39 10.79 -0.29
N LYS A 673 2.32 10.00 -0.29
CA LYS A 673 1.84 9.29 0.89
C LYS A 673 2.89 8.27 1.36
N PHE A 674 2.89 8.02 2.66
CA PHE A 674 3.82 7.07 3.26
C PHE A 674 3.45 5.60 2.96
N TRP A 675 2.15 5.34 2.76
CA TRP A 675 1.63 4.09 2.21
C TRP A 675 1.92 4.04 0.70
N ARG A 676 2.52 2.94 0.24
CA ARG A 676 2.78 2.66 -1.18
C ARG A 676 2.23 1.30 -1.61
N GLY A 677 2.00 0.40 -0.64
CA GLY A 677 1.52 -0.96 -0.86
C GLY A 677 2.59 -1.91 -1.40
N THR A 678 2.23 -3.20 -1.40
CA THR A 678 3.11 -4.31 -1.80
C THR A 678 3.25 -4.43 -3.32
N PRO A 679 4.44 -4.71 -3.86
CA PRO A 679 4.65 -4.85 -5.30
C PRO A 679 3.91 -6.06 -5.88
N TYR A 680 3.42 -5.90 -7.11
CA TYR A 680 2.83 -6.96 -7.91
C TYR A 680 3.74 -7.32 -9.08
N VAL A 681 3.88 -8.60 -9.39
CA VAL A 681 4.66 -9.08 -10.56
C VAL A 681 4.06 -8.54 -11.87
N ALA A 682 2.73 -8.60 -12.00
CA ALA A 682 2.02 -8.06 -13.16
C ALA A 682 2.14 -6.54 -13.35
N TYR A 683 2.56 -5.81 -12.31
CA TYR A 683 2.70 -4.35 -12.37
C TYR A 683 4.11 -3.93 -12.81
N GLN A 684 5.01 -4.89 -13.00
CA GLN A 684 6.35 -4.62 -13.48
C GLN A 684 6.40 -4.65 -15.00
N TYR A 685 7.13 -3.71 -15.59
CA TYR A 685 7.35 -3.63 -17.04
C TYR A 685 8.82 -3.27 -17.32
N PRO A 686 9.76 -4.24 -17.19
CA PRO A 686 11.19 -3.97 -17.07
C PRO A 686 11.87 -3.43 -18.34
N SER A 687 11.21 -3.52 -19.51
CA SER A 687 11.72 -2.89 -20.75
C SER A 687 11.93 -1.39 -20.61
N VAL A 688 11.15 -0.72 -19.76
CA VAL A 688 11.31 0.71 -19.45
C VAL A 688 12.67 1.00 -18.81
N TRP A 689 13.15 0.13 -17.92
CA TRP A 689 14.47 0.29 -17.32
C TRP A 689 15.59 0.13 -18.35
N ALA A 690 15.46 -0.84 -19.28
CA ALA A 690 16.41 -0.99 -20.37
C ALA A 690 16.42 0.25 -21.29
N MET A 691 15.24 0.77 -21.66
CA MET A 691 15.08 1.99 -22.45
C MET A 691 15.73 3.23 -21.78
N LEU A 692 15.74 3.27 -20.45
CA LEU A 692 16.40 4.32 -19.65
C LEU A 692 17.90 4.06 -19.42
N GLY A 693 18.46 2.97 -19.95
CA GLY A 693 19.85 2.57 -19.74
C GLY A 693 20.15 2.02 -18.34
N LYS A 694 19.13 1.65 -17.55
CA LYS A 694 19.23 1.18 -16.17
C LYS A 694 19.16 -0.34 -16.08
N LEU A 695 20.15 -1.02 -16.65
CA LEU A 695 20.17 -2.49 -16.72
C LEU A 695 20.18 -3.17 -15.33
N ASP A 696 20.77 -2.55 -14.31
CA ASP A 696 20.72 -3.06 -12.93
C ASP A 696 19.28 -3.14 -12.39
N HIS A 697 18.42 -2.18 -12.74
CA HIS A 697 17.01 -2.17 -12.32
C HIS A 697 16.23 -3.26 -13.07
N ALA A 698 16.48 -3.40 -14.38
CA ALA A 698 15.90 -4.49 -15.17
C ALA A 698 16.30 -5.87 -14.62
N SER A 699 17.56 -6.05 -14.21
CA SER A 699 18.06 -7.29 -13.60
C SER A 699 17.35 -7.62 -12.28
N GLN A 700 17.07 -6.63 -11.45
CA GLN A 700 16.34 -6.84 -10.19
C GLN A 700 14.89 -7.27 -10.43
N VAL A 701 14.23 -6.74 -11.47
CA VAL A 701 12.89 -7.20 -11.88
C VAL A 701 12.96 -8.61 -12.46
N LEU A 702 14.03 -8.97 -13.18
CA LEU A 702 14.23 -10.35 -13.66
C LEU A 702 14.39 -11.34 -12.51
N ASP A 703 15.19 -11.00 -11.49
CA ASP A 703 15.27 -11.82 -10.27
C ASP A 703 13.90 -11.95 -9.59
N PHE A 704 13.10 -10.88 -9.59
CA PHE A 704 11.74 -10.91 -9.06
C PHE A 704 10.81 -11.85 -9.85
N TYR A 705 10.90 -11.85 -11.17
CA TYR A 705 10.14 -12.77 -12.04
C TYR A 705 10.55 -14.23 -11.85
N ARG A 706 11.85 -14.51 -11.80
CA ARG A 706 12.37 -15.88 -11.60
C ARG A 706 11.93 -16.44 -10.25
N ASP A 707 12.20 -15.70 -9.18
CA ASP A 707 11.87 -16.14 -7.82
C ASP A 707 10.34 -16.27 -7.62
N SER A 708 9.54 -15.52 -8.40
CA SER A 708 8.08 -15.66 -8.44
C SER A 708 7.60 -16.95 -9.12
N GLN A 709 8.28 -17.40 -10.19
CA GLN A 709 7.99 -18.71 -10.80
C GLN A 709 8.41 -19.86 -9.88
N ASP A 710 9.56 -19.73 -9.22
CA ASP A 710 10.06 -20.71 -8.26
C ASP A 710 9.06 -20.89 -7.09
N ASP A 711 8.54 -19.77 -6.56
CA ASP A 711 7.55 -19.80 -5.49
C ASP A 711 6.19 -20.37 -5.93
N TYR A 712 5.71 -20.04 -7.13
CA TYR A 712 4.47 -20.61 -7.65
C TYR A 712 4.60 -22.12 -7.86
N GLU A 713 5.71 -22.56 -8.44
CA GLU A 713 6.02 -23.98 -8.62
C GLU A 713 6.09 -24.70 -7.28
N ALA A 714 6.72 -24.11 -6.26
CA ALA A 714 6.77 -24.70 -4.93
C ALA A 714 5.38 -24.86 -4.29
N LYS A 715 4.45 -23.95 -4.58
CA LYS A 715 3.06 -23.97 -4.06
C LYS A 715 2.16 -24.93 -4.83
N SER A 716 2.24 -24.96 -6.16
CA SER A 716 1.27 -25.67 -7.01
C SER A 716 1.83 -26.91 -7.72
N GLY A 717 3.15 -27.10 -7.72
CA GLY A 717 3.84 -28.12 -8.52
C GLY A 717 3.87 -27.84 -10.03
N LEU A 718 3.60 -26.59 -10.46
CA LEU A 718 3.52 -26.22 -11.87
C LEU A 718 4.52 -25.10 -12.19
N ARG A 719 5.51 -25.41 -13.03
CA ARG A 719 6.47 -24.42 -13.55
C ARG A 719 5.84 -23.51 -14.59
N GLY A 720 6.25 -22.23 -14.61
CA GLY A 720 5.87 -21.26 -15.64
C GLY A 720 5.04 -20.08 -15.10
N PRO A 721 3.90 -20.30 -14.43
CA PRO A 721 3.14 -19.20 -13.83
C PRO A 721 3.88 -18.51 -12.67
N PHE A 722 3.40 -17.33 -12.31
CA PHE A 722 4.02 -16.41 -11.35
C PHE A 722 3.18 -16.25 -10.07
N SER A 723 3.80 -16.29 -8.90
CA SER A 723 3.20 -15.78 -7.66
C SER A 723 3.13 -14.26 -7.71
N GLN A 724 1.95 -13.67 -7.51
CA GLN A 724 1.72 -12.29 -7.91
C GLN A 724 2.19 -11.21 -6.93
N VAL A 725 2.27 -11.47 -5.62
CA VAL A 725 2.48 -10.42 -4.60
C VAL A 725 3.69 -10.74 -3.73
N TYR A 726 4.56 -9.76 -3.46
CA TYR A 726 5.74 -9.96 -2.60
C TYR A 726 5.85 -8.99 -1.43
N ILE A 727 5.95 -9.52 -0.22
CA ILE A 727 5.83 -8.73 1.01
C ILE A 727 7.20 -8.19 1.43
N TRP A 728 7.48 -6.92 1.15
CA TRP A 728 8.62 -6.25 1.80
C TRP A 728 8.45 -6.14 3.32
N PRO A 729 9.54 -6.10 4.11
CA PRO A 729 9.50 -5.85 5.56
C PRO A 729 9.15 -4.39 5.89
N LYS A 730 7.94 -3.96 5.51
CA LYS A 730 7.38 -2.61 5.65
C LYS A 730 5.98 -2.70 6.26
N TRP A 731 5.62 -1.69 7.07
CA TRP A 731 4.37 -1.67 7.84
C TRP A 731 3.09 -1.88 7.02
N ASP A 732 3.04 -1.32 5.82
CA ASP A 732 1.88 -1.39 4.92
C ASP A 732 1.83 -2.65 4.07
N ASN A 733 2.87 -3.49 4.15
CA ASN A 733 2.95 -4.72 3.37
C ASN A 733 2.63 -5.96 4.22
N ILE A 734 3.06 -5.98 5.50
CA ILE A 734 2.91 -7.16 6.38
C ILE A 734 1.44 -7.55 6.65
N ALA A 735 0.49 -6.64 6.43
CA ALA A 735 -0.94 -6.96 6.52
C ALA A 735 -1.39 -7.99 5.47
N TYR A 736 -0.61 -8.19 4.42
CA TYR A 736 -0.93 -9.05 3.28
C TYR A 736 -0.16 -10.37 3.29
N GLY A 737 0.67 -10.65 4.29
CA GLY A 737 1.38 -11.93 4.40
C GLY A 737 2.70 -11.84 5.15
N GLN A 738 3.44 -12.95 5.17
CA GLN A 738 4.73 -13.03 5.83
C GLN A 738 5.78 -12.19 5.09
N ALA A 739 6.52 -11.38 5.84
CA ALA A 739 7.60 -10.56 5.29
C ALA A 739 8.67 -11.39 4.59
N GLU A 740 9.29 -10.79 3.58
CA GLU A 740 10.33 -11.37 2.73
C GLU A 740 9.89 -12.59 1.91
N GLY A 741 8.58 -12.82 1.77
CA GLY A 741 7.99 -13.92 0.99
C GLY A 741 6.88 -13.48 0.03
N PHE A 742 6.47 -14.41 -0.84
CA PHE A 742 5.34 -14.21 -1.75
C PHE A 742 4.01 -14.58 -1.09
N SER A 743 2.97 -13.80 -1.38
CA SER A 743 1.63 -13.97 -0.84
C SER A 743 0.57 -14.16 -1.92
N ALA A 744 -0.54 -14.79 -1.53
CA ALA A 744 -1.76 -14.87 -2.34
C ALA A 744 -2.63 -13.61 -2.26
N THR A 745 -2.39 -12.74 -1.27
CA THR A 745 -3.23 -11.57 -1.01
C THR A 745 -2.45 -10.27 -1.15
N GLY A 746 -3.14 -9.19 -1.51
CA GLY A 746 -2.58 -7.84 -1.60
C GLY A 746 -3.69 -6.78 -1.72
N PRO A 747 -3.33 -5.49 -1.87
CA PRO A 747 -4.26 -4.37 -2.02
C PRO A 747 -5.27 -4.52 -3.17
N ASP A 748 -4.83 -4.96 -4.35
CA ASP A 748 -5.75 -5.42 -5.41
C ASP A 748 -6.14 -6.88 -5.10
N PRO A 749 -7.42 -7.16 -4.81
CA PRO A 749 -7.88 -8.50 -4.45
C PRO A 749 -7.95 -9.47 -5.65
N ASN A 750 -7.73 -9.01 -6.88
CA ASN A 750 -7.83 -9.83 -8.10
C ASN A 750 -6.53 -10.61 -8.40
N THR A 751 -5.76 -11.00 -7.38
CA THR A 751 -4.48 -11.72 -7.53
C THR A 751 -4.61 -13.02 -8.33
N TYR A 752 -5.81 -13.60 -8.41
CA TYR A 752 -6.13 -14.81 -9.14
C TYR A 752 -6.36 -14.61 -10.65
N TRP A 753 -6.54 -13.38 -11.12
CA TRP A 753 -6.94 -13.10 -12.49
C TRP A 753 -5.83 -13.42 -13.50
N GLY A 754 -6.17 -14.14 -14.57
CA GLY A 754 -5.22 -14.57 -15.61
C GLY A 754 -4.54 -13.42 -16.37
N GLY A 755 -5.16 -12.23 -16.40
CA GLY A 755 -4.53 -11.02 -16.97
C GLY A 755 -3.20 -10.67 -16.29
N PHE A 756 -3.07 -10.89 -14.98
CA PHE A 756 -1.82 -10.63 -14.26
C PHE A 756 -0.67 -11.55 -14.71
N GLN A 757 -0.98 -12.81 -15.00
CA GLN A 757 -0.02 -13.77 -15.53
C GLN A 757 0.43 -13.39 -16.93
N ALA A 758 -0.53 -13.06 -17.80
CA ALA A 758 -0.24 -12.68 -19.18
C ALA A 758 0.55 -11.36 -19.27
N ARG A 759 0.29 -10.39 -18.37
CA ARG A 759 1.06 -9.15 -18.26
C ARG A 759 2.49 -9.39 -17.80
N SER A 760 2.69 -10.27 -16.81
CA SER A 760 4.02 -10.65 -16.31
C SER A 760 4.87 -11.26 -17.45
N PHE A 761 4.28 -12.22 -18.18
CA PHE A 761 4.94 -12.82 -19.34
C PHE A 761 5.23 -11.80 -20.45
N ASN A 762 4.28 -10.92 -20.75
CA ASN A 762 4.47 -9.84 -21.72
C ASN A 762 5.56 -8.86 -21.30
N GLY A 763 5.69 -8.55 -20.00
CA GLY A 763 6.78 -7.73 -19.46
C GLY A 763 8.15 -8.36 -19.67
N ALA A 764 8.29 -9.67 -19.40
CA ALA A 764 9.53 -10.41 -19.63
C ALA A 764 9.90 -10.47 -21.12
N ALA A 765 8.95 -10.81 -21.99
CA ALA A 765 9.17 -10.85 -23.43
C ALA A 765 9.52 -9.46 -24.01
N SER A 766 8.88 -8.40 -23.52
CA SER A 766 9.18 -7.02 -23.92
C SER A 766 10.58 -6.60 -23.52
N LEU A 767 11.09 -7.04 -22.35
CA LEU A 767 12.47 -6.79 -21.94
C LEU A 767 13.45 -7.47 -22.89
N LEU A 768 13.21 -8.73 -23.27
CA LEU A 768 14.08 -9.46 -24.18
C LEU A 768 14.20 -8.73 -25.53
N LEU A 769 13.04 -8.32 -26.10
CA LEU A 769 13.02 -7.53 -27.33
C LEU A 769 13.74 -6.18 -27.18
N GLN A 770 13.51 -5.45 -26.08
CA GLN A 770 14.17 -4.16 -25.86
C GLN A 770 15.69 -4.33 -25.74
N MET A 771 16.16 -5.33 -25.01
CA MET A 771 17.59 -5.62 -24.88
C MET A 771 18.22 -6.00 -26.22
N GLN A 772 17.53 -6.79 -27.04
CA GLN A 772 17.98 -7.13 -28.39
C GLN A 772 18.10 -5.88 -29.28
N ARG A 773 17.09 -5.00 -29.28
CA ARG A 773 17.08 -3.76 -30.06
C ARG A 773 18.19 -2.79 -29.64
N ASP A 774 18.46 -2.72 -28.34
CA ASP A 774 19.51 -1.86 -27.78
C ASP A 774 20.91 -2.46 -27.90
N GLY A 775 21.04 -3.70 -28.43
CA GLY A 775 22.33 -4.39 -28.53
C GLY A 775 22.91 -4.84 -27.18
N ASN A 776 22.08 -4.96 -26.14
CA ASN A 776 22.48 -5.40 -24.82
C ASN A 776 22.59 -6.93 -24.74
N ALA A 777 23.51 -7.43 -23.91
CA ALA A 777 23.63 -8.86 -23.64
C ALA A 777 22.40 -9.39 -22.88
N ILE A 778 21.73 -10.42 -23.41
CA ILE A 778 20.53 -11.01 -22.83
C ILE A 778 20.93 -12.07 -21.78
N PRO A 779 20.50 -11.94 -20.51
CA PRO A 779 20.81 -12.92 -19.47
C PRO A 779 20.14 -14.28 -19.72
N ALA A 780 20.82 -15.38 -19.39
CA ALA A 780 20.26 -16.74 -19.49
C ALA A 780 18.94 -16.90 -18.70
N ALA A 781 18.86 -16.30 -17.51
CA ALA A 781 17.65 -16.32 -16.68
C ALA A 781 16.43 -15.68 -17.37
N LEU A 782 16.63 -14.73 -18.30
CA LEU A 782 15.51 -14.16 -19.04
C LEU A 782 14.93 -15.17 -20.05
N TYR A 783 15.78 -15.97 -20.69
CA TYR A 783 15.34 -17.07 -21.55
C TYR A 783 14.58 -18.14 -20.73
N GLU A 784 15.10 -18.52 -19.57
CA GLU A 784 14.45 -19.48 -18.67
C GLU A 784 13.02 -19.02 -18.31
N VAL A 785 12.87 -17.77 -17.85
CA VAL A 785 11.56 -17.23 -17.45
C VAL A 785 10.54 -17.28 -18.59
N VAL A 786 10.93 -16.90 -19.80
CA VAL A 786 10.00 -16.85 -20.95
C VAL A 786 9.72 -18.23 -21.51
N ASP A 787 10.70 -19.14 -21.52
CA ASP A 787 10.54 -20.51 -21.99
C ASP A 787 9.66 -21.33 -21.05
N ASP A 788 9.84 -21.18 -19.73
CA ASP A 788 9.02 -21.83 -18.72
C ASP A 788 7.53 -21.47 -18.86
N TYR A 789 7.23 -20.17 -19.06
CA TYR A 789 5.85 -19.72 -19.27
C TYR A 789 5.31 -20.19 -20.64
N ALA A 790 6.12 -20.14 -21.71
CA ALA A 790 5.70 -20.58 -23.04
C ALA A 790 5.39 -22.08 -23.09
N ALA A 791 6.20 -22.92 -22.44
CA ALA A 791 6.00 -24.35 -22.32
C ALA A 791 4.71 -24.68 -21.54
N PHE A 792 4.47 -23.99 -20.41
CA PHE A 792 3.20 -24.07 -19.69
C PHE A 792 2.01 -23.67 -20.59
N LEU A 793 2.11 -22.51 -21.25
CA LEU A 793 1.02 -21.93 -22.02
C LEU A 793 0.61 -22.82 -23.19
N VAL A 794 1.57 -23.32 -23.99
CA VAL A 794 1.25 -24.16 -25.14
C VAL A 794 0.53 -25.43 -24.70
N GLN A 795 0.97 -26.03 -23.59
CA GLN A 795 0.34 -27.23 -23.05
C GLN A 795 -1.07 -26.94 -22.56
N PHE A 796 -1.25 -25.84 -21.81
CA PHE A 796 -2.57 -25.41 -21.36
C PHE A 796 -3.53 -25.18 -22.54
N LEU A 797 -3.07 -24.50 -23.60
CA LEU A 797 -3.87 -24.24 -24.79
C LEU A 797 -4.22 -25.52 -25.55
N ARG A 798 -3.33 -26.53 -25.60
CA ARG A 798 -3.63 -27.86 -26.17
C ARG A 798 -4.78 -28.51 -25.41
N ASP A 799 -4.74 -28.45 -24.09
CA ASP A 799 -5.70 -29.12 -23.21
C ASP A 799 -7.06 -28.40 -23.14
N ASN A 800 -7.11 -27.11 -23.48
CA ASN A 800 -8.30 -26.26 -23.35
C ASN A 800 -8.83 -25.70 -24.67
N VAL A 801 -8.59 -26.39 -25.80
CA VAL A 801 -9.10 -26.01 -27.13
C VAL A 801 -8.76 -24.55 -27.48
N ASN A 802 -7.50 -24.19 -27.23
CA ASN A 802 -6.92 -22.85 -27.40
C ASN A 802 -7.49 -21.75 -26.49
N LYS A 803 -8.38 -22.07 -25.54
CA LYS A 803 -8.86 -21.09 -24.58
C LYS A 803 -7.76 -20.77 -23.55
N PRO A 804 -7.41 -19.49 -23.34
CA PRO A 804 -6.35 -19.13 -22.41
C PRO A 804 -6.77 -19.34 -20.94
N PRO A 805 -5.82 -19.51 -20.02
CA PRO A 805 -6.11 -19.61 -18.60
C PRO A 805 -6.61 -18.26 -18.06
N THR A 806 -7.72 -18.29 -17.33
CA THR A 806 -8.40 -17.09 -16.80
C THR A 806 -8.26 -16.91 -15.29
N LEU A 807 -7.97 -17.99 -14.56
CA LEU A 807 -7.86 -18.01 -13.11
C LEU A 807 -6.67 -18.87 -12.67
N PHE A 808 -5.91 -18.37 -11.70
CA PHE A 808 -4.71 -18.99 -11.15
C PHE A 808 -4.75 -18.93 -9.62
N ALA A 809 -4.90 -20.07 -8.96
CA ALA A 809 -4.81 -20.13 -7.50
C ALA A 809 -3.41 -19.72 -7.02
N GLN A 810 -3.33 -18.65 -6.24
CA GLN A 810 -2.05 -18.10 -5.75
C GLN A 810 -1.51 -18.81 -4.50
N ASP A 811 -2.32 -19.68 -3.89
CA ASP A 811 -2.00 -20.47 -2.70
C ASP A 811 -1.76 -21.96 -3.04
N GLY A 812 -1.75 -22.33 -4.33
CA GLY A 812 -1.61 -23.72 -4.77
C GLY A 812 -2.85 -24.58 -4.55
N SER A 813 -3.98 -24.01 -4.14
CA SER A 813 -5.22 -24.77 -3.86
C SER A 813 -5.83 -25.47 -5.08
N SER A 814 -5.52 -24.99 -6.29
CA SER A 814 -5.93 -25.62 -7.55
C SER A 814 -5.00 -25.26 -8.71
N LEU A 815 -4.99 -26.09 -9.75
CA LEU A 815 -4.32 -25.76 -11.00
C LEU A 815 -5.08 -24.69 -11.78
N PRO A 816 -4.43 -23.95 -12.70
CA PRO A 816 -5.08 -22.91 -13.50
C PRO A 816 -6.29 -23.42 -14.28
N ILE A 817 -7.29 -22.57 -14.49
CA ILE A 817 -8.53 -22.92 -15.21
C ILE A 817 -8.98 -21.86 -16.22
N ALA A 818 -9.69 -22.31 -17.25
CA ALA A 818 -10.32 -21.49 -18.29
C ALA A 818 -11.84 -21.39 -18.06
N SER A 819 -12.27 -20.50 -17.18
CA SER A 819 -13.66 -20.42 -16.69
C SER A 819 -14.59 -19.53 -17.52
N TYR A 820 -14.05 -18.52 -18.22
CA TYR A 820 -14.80 -17.61 -19.09
C TYR A 820 -13.93 -17.15 -20.26
N ASP A 821 -14.51 -16.43 -21.22
CA ASP A 821 -13.81 -15.96 -22.42
C ASP A 821 -13.33 -14.53 -22.24
N GLU A 822 -12.06 -14.29 -22.58
CA GLU A 822 -11.42 -13.01 -22.36
C GLU A 822 -10.35 -12.73 -23.45
N PRO A 823 -10.71 -11.98 -24.51
CA PRO A 823 -9.85 -11.82 -25.70
C PRO A 823 -8.53 -11.11 -25.42
N HIS A 824 -8.47 -10.24 -24.41
CA HIS A 824 -7.28 -9.45 -24.12
C HIS A 824 -6.13 -10.30 -23.55
N ILE A 825 -6.41 -11.37 -22.81
CA ILE A 825 -5.39 -12.31 -22.32
C ILE A 825 -4.67 -12.95 -23.51
N ALA A 826 -5.44 -13.42 -24.51
CA ALA A 826 -4.85 -13.95 -25.73
C ALA A 826 -4.06 -12.89 -26.51
N ALA A 827 -4.53 -11.64 -26.54
CA ALA A 827 -3.78 -10.54 -27.15
C ALA A 827 -2.43 -10.29 -26.46
N LEU A 828 -2.38 -10.31 -25.12
CA LEU A 828 -1.14 -10.20 -24.36
C LEU A 828 -0.18 -11.37 -24.66
N HIS A 829 -0.69 -12.61 -24.75
CA HIS A 829 0.12 -13.76 -25.16
C HIS A 829 0.66 -13.60 -26.59
N ILE A 830 -0.17 -13.18 -27.54
CA ILE A 830 0.25 -12.93 -28.93
C ILE A 830 1.34 -11.87 -28.98
N ASN A 831 1.18 -10.77 -28.24
CA ASN A 831 2.17 -9.69 -28.20
C ASN A 831 3.50 -10.18 -27.62
N ALA A 832 3.46 -10.89 -26.49
CA ALA A 832 4.64 -11.46 -25.85
C ALA A 832 5.39 -12.43 -26.78
N LEU A 833 4.67 -13.42 -27.33
CA LEU A 833 5.26 -14.44 -28.20
C LEU A 833 5.79 -13.85 -29.51
N SER A 834 5.12 -12.83 -30.05
CA SER A 834 5.63 -12.10 -31.23
C SER A 834 6.89 -11.31 -30.90
N ALA A 835 6.97 -10.69 -29.72
CA ALA A 835 8.18 -9.98 -29.27
C ALA A 835 9.37 -10.93 -29.10
N LEU A 836 9.16 -12.16 -28.59
CA LEU A 836 10.19 -13.19 -28.51
C LEU A 836 10.70 -13.59 -29.90
N ILE A 837 9.79 -13.85 -30.84
CA ILE A 837 10.15 -14.20 -32.23
C ILE A 837 10.90 -13.06 -32.91
N GLU A 838 10.45 -11.82 -32.74
CA GLU A 838 11.10 -10.62 -33.27
C GLU A 838 12.52 -10.46 -32.75
N ALA A 839 12.75 -10.80 -31.48
CA ALA A 839 14.07 -10.77 -30.86
C ALA A 839 14.96 -11.97 -31.24
N GLY A 840 14.50 -12.85 -32.14
CA GLY A 840 15.24 -14.02 -32.60
C GLY A 840 15.09 -15.27 -31.72
N HIS A 841 14.15 -15.28 -30.77
CA HIS A 841 13.87 -16.43 -29.88
C HIS A 841 12.55 -17.11 -30.26
N SER A 842 12.63 -18.14 -31.11
CA SER A 842 11.46 -18.78 -31.73
C SER A 842 11.45 -20.29 -31.55
N THR A 843 11.37 -20.78 -30.31
CA THR A 843 11.23 -22.21 -30.02
C THR A 843 9.90 -22.77 -30.56
N ALA A 844 9.79 -24.09 -30.70
CA ALA A 844 8.57 -24.73 -31.21
C ALA A 844 7.34 -24.40 -30.34
N ASP A 845 7.51 -24.39 -29.02
CA ASP A 845 6.44 -24.06 -28.08
C ASP A 845 6.00 -22.58 -28.20
N ILE A 846 6.95 -21.65 -28.38
CA ILE A 846 6.63 -20.22 -28.61
C ILE A 846 5.79 -20.04 -29.87
N VAL A 847 6.22 -20.66 -30.98
CA VAL A 847 5.51 -20.55 -32.27
C VAL A 847 4.11 -21.18 -32.17
N GLU A 848 4.00 -22.39 -31.61
CA GLU A 848 2.70 -23.05 -31.49
C GLU A 848 1.75 -22.31 -30.54
N ALA A 849 2.22 -21.83 -29.38
CA ALA A 849 1.41 -21.04 -28.46
C ALA A 849 0.85 -19.78 -29.16
N ARG A 850 1.66 -19.12 -29.99
CA ARG A 850 1.24 -17.90 -30.71
C ARG A 850 0.10 -18.23 -31.66
N GLU A 851 0.24 -19.26 -32.48
CA GLU A 851 -0.78 -19.64 -33.47
C GLU A 851 -2.10 -20.09 -32.81
N ARG A 852 -2.02 -20.76 -31.66
CA ARG A 852 -3.20 -21.14 -30.87
C ARG A 852 -3.91 -19.91 -30.28
N SER A 853 -3.16 -18.99 -29.68
CA SER A 853 -3.73 -17.75 -29.16
C SER A 853 -4.34 -16.88 -30.26
N LEU A 854 -3.71 -16.83 -31.44
CA LEU A 854 -4.25 -16.13 -32.61
C LEU A 854 -5.54 -16.77 -33.11
N SER A 855 -5.59 -18.10 -33.16
CA SER A 855 -6.79 -18.86 -33.52
C SER A 855 -7.95 -18.58 -32.57
N TYR A 856 -7.68 -18.51 -31.26
CA TYR A 856 -8.67 -18.16 -30.25
C TYR A 856 -9.18 -16.72 -30.43
N LEU A 857 -8.27 -15.75 -30.56
CA LEU A 857 -8.64 -14.34 -30.74
C LEU A 857 -9.50 -14.16 -32.01
N HIS A 858 -9.11 -14.80 -33.11
CA HIS A 858 -9.87 -14.75 -34.37
C HIS A 858 -11.28 -15.36 -34.23
N ALA A 859 -11.45 -16.41 -33.40
CA ALA A 859 -12.77 -17.00 -33.15
C ALA A 859 -13.74 -16.03 -32.45
N LEU A 860 -13.23 -15.04 -31.71
CA LEU A 860 -14.02 -14.00 -31.03
C LEU A 860 -14.30 -12.76 -31.90
N PHE A 861 -13.75 -12.71 -33.12
CA PHE A 861 -13.94 -11.57 -34.02
C PHE A 861 -15.38 -11.49 -34.55
N CYS A 862 -16.04 -10.36 -34.30
CA CYS A 862 -17.44 -10.14 -34.63
C CYS A 862 -17.59 -9.68 -36.09
N LYS A 863 -18.08 -10.54 -36.98
CA LYS A 863 -18.20 -10.25 -38.43
C LYS A 863 -19.46 -9.47 -38.82
N SER A 864 -20.48 -9.46 -37.96
CA SER A 864 -21.80 -8.84 -38.21
C SER A 864 -22.44 -8.33 -36.92
N GLY A 865 -23.60 -7.69 -37.04
CA GLY A 865 -24.32 -7.12 -35.90
C GLY A 865 -23.75 -5.80 -35.41
N ASP A 866 -24.23 -5.37 -34.24
CA ASP A 866 -23.88 -4.10 -33.61
C ASP A 866 -22.38 -4.03 -33.24
N MET A 867 -21.86 -5.14 -32.72
CA MET A 867 -20.46 -5.33 -32.36
C MET A 867 -19.54 -5.64 -33.55
N LYS A 868 -19.99 -5.44 -34.81
CA LYS A 868 -19.18 -5.76 -36.00
C LYS A 868 -17.81 -5.05 -35.98
N GLY A 869 -16.74 -5.82 -36.14
CA GLY A 869 -15.36 -5.32 -36.13
C GLY A 869 -14.70 -5.32 -34.76
N SER A 870 -15.40 -5.68 -33.69
CA SER A 870 -14.81 -5.88 -32.36
C SER A 870 -14.45 -7.36 -32.10
N PHE A 871 -13.94 -7.61 -30.89
CA PHE A 871 -13.65 -8.94 -30.35
C PHE A 871 -14.43 -9.10 -29.05
N SER A 872 -15.52 -9.88 -29.06
CA SER A 872 -16.44 -9.93 -27.92
C SER A 872 -16.91 -11.36 -27.69
N PRO A 873 -16.79 -11.88 -26.45
CA PRO A 873 -17.35 -13.18 -26.09
C PRO A 873 -18.88 -13.15 -25.99
N SER A 874 -19.48 -11.97 -25.74
CA SER A 874 -20.94 -11.82 -25.64
C SER A 874 -21.45 -10.62 -26.45
N PRO A 875 -21.48 -10.73 -27.80
CA PRO A 875 -21.86 -9.61 -28.66
C PRO A 875 -23.28 -9.07 -28.44
N SER A 876 -24.20 -9.93 -27.98
CA SER A 876 -25.59 -9.56 -27.69
C SER A 876 -25.72 -8.63 -26.49
N THR A 877 -24.78 -8.68 -25.55
CA THR A 877 -24.74 -7.83 -24.35
C THR A 877 -23.75 -6.68 -24.47
N ARG A 878 -23.09 -6.53 -25.64
CA ARG A 878 -22.04 -5.54 -25.91
C ARG A 878 -20.82 -5.65 -24.97
N MET A 879 -20.54 -6.84 -24.45
CA MET A 879 -19.41 -7.05 -23.53
C MET A 879 -18.09 -6.68 -24.20
N PHE A 880 -17.53 -5.54 -23.79
CA PHE A 880 -16.28 -5.00 -24.31
C PHE A 880 -15.73 -3.95 -23.34
N TYR A 881 -14.42 -4.00 -23.07
CA TYR A 881 -13.71 -3.08 -22.20
C TYR A 881 -12.81 -2.13 -23.00
N GLY A 882 -12.57 -0.93 -22.47
CA GLY A 882 -11.73 0.10 -23.09
C GLY A 882 -10.31 -0.35 -23.36
N PHE A 883 -9.66 -0.94 -22.35
CA PHE A 883 -8.27 -1.40 -22.44
C PHE A 883 -8.07 -2.53 -23.48
N TRP A 884 -9.11 -3.31 -23.80
CA TRP A 884 -9.04 -4.37 -24.81
C TRP A 884 -8.63 -3.83 -26.18
N VAL A 885 -9.04 -2.61 -26.54
CA VAL A 885 -8.68 -2.00 -27.84
C VAL A 885 -7.16 -1.92 -27.97
N GLY A 886 -6.50 -1.35 -26.98
CA GLY A 886 -5.06 -1.13 -26.99
C GLY A 886 -4.29 -2.44 -27.10
N GLU A 887 -4.59 -3.39 -26.22
CA GLU A 887 -3.90 -4.69 -26.18
C GLU A 887 -4.12 -5.51 -27.47
N ILE A 888 -5.34 -5.53 -28.02
CA ILE A 888 -5.62 -6.25 -29.27
C ILE A 888 -4.91 -5.59 -30.46
N ILE A 889 -4.95 -4.26 -30.57
CA ILE A 889 -4.24 -3.57 -31.66
C ILE A 889 -2.74 -3.81 -31.56
N ARG A 890 -2.14 -3.73 -30.35
CA ARG A 890 -0.70 -4.04 -30.15
C ARG A 890 -0.38 -5.45 -30.62
N ALA A 891 -1.16 -6.44 -30.18
CA ALA A 891 -0.96 -7.85 -30.56
C ALA A 891 -1.00 -8.07 -32.07
N LEU A 892 -2.01 -7.52 -32.76
CA LEU A 892 -2.15 -7.62 -34.21
C LEU A 892 -1.02 -6.87 -34.94
N SER A 893 -0.59 -5.72 -34.41
CA SER A 893 0.53 -4.94 -34.98
C SER A 893 1.86 -5.71 -34.90
N SER A 894 2.15 -6.31 -33.74
CA SER A 894 3.33 -7.16 -33.54
C SER A 894 3.33 -8.37 -34.48
N CYS A 895 2.15 -8.90 -34.82
CA CYS A 895 2.06 -9.95 -35.83
C CYS A 895 2.49 -9.47 -37.22
N ILE A 896 2.10 -8.27 -37.63
CA ILE A 896 2.51 -7.69 -38.92
C ILE A 896 4.02 -7.52 -38.96
N THR A 897 4.63 -6.98 -37.91
CA THR A 897 6.08 -6.79 -37.81
C THR A 897 6.85 -8.11 -37.98
N VAL A 898 6.44 -9.17 -37.27
CA VAL A 898 7.07 -10.50 -37.38
C VAL A 898 6.97 -11.07 -38.79
N GLU A 899 5.80 -10.95 -39.43
CA GLU A 899 5.63 -11.47 -40.79
C GLU A 899 6.41 -10.65 -41.84
N ASP A 900 6.51 -9.33 -41.66
CA ASP A 900 7.35 -8.48 -42.50
C ASP A 900 8.84 -8.84 -42.37
N GLN A 901 9.32 -9.08 -41.15
CA GLN A 901 10.69 -9.55 -40.93
C GLN A 901 10.96 -10.90 -41.60
N LYS A 902 10.04 -11.87 -41.47
CA LYS A 902 10.16 -13.16 -42.16
C LYS A 902 10.20 -12.99 -43.68
N LEU A 903 9.40 -12.09 -44.24
CA LEU A 903 9.40 -11.79 -45.68
C LEU A 903 10.73 -11.16 -46.13
N ARG A 904 11.30 -10.25 -45.32
CA ARG A 904 12.62 -9.65 -45.60
C ARG A 904 13.76 -10.66 -45.49
N ALA A 905 13.64 -11.66 -44.62
CA ALA A 905 14.63 -12.71 -44.43
C ALA A 905 14.60 -13.81 -45.52
N GLN A 906 13.57 -13.87 -46.36
CA GLN A 906 13.53 -14.80 -47.49
C GLN A 906 14.50 -14.35 -48.58
N PRO A 907 15.32 -15.26 -49.15
CA PRO A 907 16.18 -14.93 -50.29
C PRO A 907 15.32 -14.40 -51.44
N SER A 908 15.71 -13.26 -52.03
CA SER A 908 15.03 -12.73 -53.20
C SER A 908 15.02 -13.79 -54.31
N THR A 909 13.83 -14.29 -54.64
CA THR A 909 13.62 -15.14 -55.83
C THR A 909 13.36 -14.30 -57.08
N VAL A 910 13.32 -12.97 -56.93
CA VAL A 910 13.28 -12.02 -58.03
C VAL A 910 14.71 -11.79 -58.47
N ALA A 911 15.07 -12.32 -59.64
CA ALA A 911 16.25 -11.88 -60.37
C ALA A 911 16.20 -10.36 -60.43
N ALA A 912 17.28 -9.69 -60.02
CA ALA A 912 17.40 -8.25 -60.21
C ALA A 912 17.05 -7.94 -61.67
N PRO A 913 16.19 -6.94 -61.95
CA PRO A 913 16.01 -6.50 -63.32
C PRO A 913 17.40 -6.11 -63.85
N ASP A 914 17.83 -6.75 -64.94
CA ASP A 914 19.17 -6.54 -65.53
C ASP A 914 19.39 -5.10 -66.02
N GLU A 915 18.33 -4.27 -66.08
CA GLU A 915 18.39 -2.84 -66.36
C GLU A 915 17.37 -2.09 -65.50
N MET A 916 17.86 -1.07 -64.77
CA MET A 916 17.02 -0.08 -64.09
C MET A 916 17.11 1.21 -64.91
N GLU A 917 16.19 1.39 -65.87
CA GLU A 917 16.04 2.67 -66.57
C GLU A 917 15.45 3.70 -65.60
N PHE A 918 16.22 4.77 -65.34
CA PHE A 918 15.67 5.98 -64.74
C PHE A 918 15.02 6.79 -65.86
N GLU A 919 13.68 6.81 -65.92
CA GLU A 919 12.98 7.78 -66.77
C GLU A 919 13.28 9.20 -66.27
N GLU A 920 13.61 10.10 -67.20
CA GLU A 920 13.86 11.52 -66.95
C GLU A 920 12.71 12.12 -66.12
N GLU A 921 13.09 12.84 -65.05
CA GLU A 921 12.23 13.53 -64.07
C GLU A 921 11.59 12.68 -62.96
N THR A 922 12.40 11.97 -62.17
CA THR A 922 11.99 11.62 -60.79
C THR A 922 12.24 12.80 -59.85
N PHE A 923 11.21 13.62 -59.58
CA PHE A 923 11.28 14.66 -58.56
C PHE A 923 11.16 14.06 -57.14
N VAL A 924 12.24 14.08 -56.38
CA VAL A 924 12.21 13.86 -54.93
C VAL A 924 11.79 15.18 -54.27
N THR A 925 10.55 15.25 -53.78
CA THR A 925 10.07 16.43 -53.05
C THR A 925 10.42 16.27 -51.58
N LEU A 926 11.25 17.16 -51.04
CA LEU A 926 11.49 17.25 -49.60
C LEU A 926 10.26 17.91 -48.92
N GLU A 927 9.59 17.19 -48.03
CA GLU A 927 8.63 17.78 -47.09
C GLU A 927 9.39 18.54 -45.98
N THR A 928 10.01 19.66 -46.32
CA THR A 928 10.30 20.69 -45.32
C THR A 928 9.96 22.04 -45.96
N GLY A 929 8.87 22.64 -45.50
CA GLY A 929 8.39 23.94 -45.96
C GLY A 929 9.25 25.11 -45.49
N GLU A 930 10.58 25.00 -45.50
CA GLU A 930 11.49 26.10 -45.13
C GLU A 930 12.60 26.29 -46.17
N VAL A 931 12.68 27.52 -46.68
CA VAL A 931 13.84 28.03 -47.41
C VAL A 931 14.88 28.45 -46.37
N LEU A 932 15.93 27.68 -46.20
CA LEU A 932 17.14 28.11 -45.48
C LEU A 932 18.29 28.30 -46.48
N ALA A 933 18.77 29.53 -46.54
CA ALA A 933 19.89 29.95 -47.37
C ALA A 933 21.24 29.39 -46.87
N PHE A 934 22.14 29.18 -47.82
CA PHE A 934 23.40 28.43 -47.81
C PHE A 934 24.49 28.88 -46.81
N ASP A 935 25.35 27.93 -46.38
CA ASP A 935 26.83 28.00 -46.53
C ASP A 935 27.65 26.90 -45.78
N LYS A 936 27.14 25.66 -45.62
CA LYS A 936 28.01 24.53 -45.18
C LYS A 936 27.67 23.23 -45.92
N PRO A 937 28.68 22.40 -46.27
CA PRO A 937 28.43 21.07 -46.81
C PRO A 937 27.74 20.21 -45.75
N VAL A 938 26.53 19.76 -46.05
CA VAL A 938 25.85 18.73 -45.27
C VAL A 938 26.45 17.39 -45.70
N VAL A 939 27.14 16.73 -44.77
CA VAL A 939 27.54 15.34 -44.93
C VAL A 939 26.26 14.51 -44.81
N MET A 940 25.85 13.86 -45.90
CA MET A 940 24.76 12.88 -45.84
C MET A 940 25.16 11.75 -44.87
N PRO A 941 24.23 11.21 -44.08
CA PRO A 941 24.50 9.97 -43.36
C PRO A 941 24.86 8.88 -44.38
N PRO A 942 25.85 8.01 -44.08
CA PRO A 942 26.23 6.93 -44.97
C PRO A 942 25.01 6.04 -45.22
N ILE A 943 24.64 5.90 -46.49
CA ILE A 943 23.76 4.82 -46.93
C ILE A 943 24.69 3.63 -47.15
N GLU A 944 24.74 2.71 -46.20
CA GLU A 944 25.35 1.40 -46.45
C GLU A 944 24.45 0.62 -47.40
N MET A 945 24.94 0.39 -48.61
CA MET A 945 24.39 -0.58 -49.54
C MET A 945 25.38 -1.73 -49.64
N GLU A 946 25.00 -2.88 -49.09
CA GLU A 946 25.77 -4.11 -49.18
C GLU A 946 25.45 -4.79 -50.51
N PHE A 947 26.41 -4.85 -51.42
CA PHE A 947 26.30 -5.56 -52.69
C PHE A 947 27.05 -6.89 -52.58
N ALA A 948 26.44 -7.97 -53.08
CA ALA A 948 26.99 -9.32 -52.93
C ALA A 948 28.23 -9.59 -53.79
N ASP A 949 28.51 -8.76 -54.82
CA ASP A 949 29.63 -8.89 -55.76
C ASP A 949 30.03 -7.51 -56.33
N GLN A 950 31.23 -7.41 -56.94
CA GLN A 950 31.82 -6.19 -57.54
C GLN A 950 30.80 -5.40 -58.39
N VAL A 951 30.52 -4.16 -58.00
CA VAL A 951 29.64 -3.25 -58.76
C VAL A 951 30.48 -2.41 -59.71
N VAL A 952 30.14 -2.47 -61.00
CA VAL A 952 30.64 -1.55 -62.03
C VAL A 952 29.54 -0.54 -62.32
N LEU A 953 29.77 0.72 -61.97
CA LEU A 953 28.88 1.82 -62.35
C LEU A 953 29.36 2.41 -63.68
N THR A 954 28.51 2.39 -64.69
CA THR A 954 28.79 3.03 -65.98
C THR A 954 28.03 4.33 -66.07
N THR A 955 28.73 5.42 -66.37
CA THR A 955 28.08 6.71 -66.64
C THR A 955 27.50 6.73 -68.06
N GLU A 956 26.59 7.66 -68.35
CA GLU A 956 26.05 7.88 -69.71
C GLU A 956 27.14 8.20 -70.75
N ALA A 957 28.34 8.61 -70.31
CA ALA A 957 29.51 8.83 -71.18
C ALA A 957 30.32 7.55 -71.48
N GLY A 958 29.96 6.41 -70.88
CA GLY A 958 30.61 5.11 -71.08
C GLY A 958 31.80 4.83 -70.16
N ASP A 959 32.08 5.69 -69.18
CA ASP A 959 33.14 5.47 -68.19
C ASP A 959 32.68 4.48 -67.11
N ALA A 960 33.47 3.42 -66.88
CA ALA A 960 33.23 2.38 -65.89
C ALA A 960 34.04 2.64 -64.61
N LEU A 961 33.36 2.82 -63.49
CA LEU A 961 33.95 2.91 -62.15
C LEU A 961 33.74 1.57 -61.43
N ALA A 962 34.84 0.85 -61.22
CA ALA A 962 34.84 -0.37 -60.41
C ALA A 962 35.10 -0.01 -58.95
N PHE A 963 34.23 -0.47 -58.05
CA PHE A 963 34.40 -0.36 -56.61
C PHE A 963 34.73 -1.76 -56.06
N GLU A 964 35.78 -1.86 -55.23
CA GLU A 964 36.08 -3.08 -54.45
C GLU A 964 35.21 -3.17 -53.21
#